data_AF-A0A4R6ZE26-F1
#
_entry.id   AF-A0A4R6ZE26-F1
#
_cell.length_a   1.000
_cell.length_b   1.000
_cell.length_c   1.000
_cell.angle_alpha   90.00
_cell.angle_beta   90.00
_cell.angle_gamma   90.00
#
_symmetry.space_group_name_H-M   'P 1'
#
loop_
_entity.id
_entity.type
_entity.pdbx_description
1 polymer ?
#
loop_
_entity_poly.entity_id
_entity_poly.type
_entity_poly.pdbx_seq_one_letter_code
_entity_poly.pdbx_strand_id
1 'polypeptide(L)'
;MSKKKLLKKIVISSAAVSLVVPTLGIPTTTQASQVERTMDTFSTRAVDTTGFHFNFNNQGMIEGIKLDTSTLNDWLKRSKYNIRLAVNGSYHSSMENGTIYYAYFNGYEWSFPGKLIPRTSKIVLEYRGYSEGPLLKTVSLAHLTTQNDAYWGAMAQEEMGKLKASQTATVNEGYLNTARKHIANILTASKQAELLAMVATYQEKLDYDRLVLSESKALYADSSQRFLRDNLTQTELTQLLSKTDKVYGDGDRTNARMYISTAEKLLSAKTDINLLFTGTSKKALGSWVTQGHINEYRARVKLTEYPDVGKGEAEMLNGYLDQAQGLLYAEAEQAVKELFVNNNPANVIKDTVTLSTIDIAHKKVRALENTAKKAELQAYIDKAKAEWLAKTEAEQAVKELFVSNNPANAIKETVTQATIDAAQEKVNAVSDTAKKAELQAYIDKAQAEFDVKTEADAKTEAEQAVKELFVSNNPANGIKTTVTQATIDAAQAKVNAVKDTAKKAELQAYVNQAQAELSAKIAAEQAVKELFVGNNPANGIKTTLTQATIDAAQAKVNAVKDTAKKAELQAHIDKAQAELSAKTEAEQAVKELFVSNNPANTIKTTVTQATIDAAQAKVNTVKDTAKKAELQAHINKAQAEFDAKIEEANAKTEAEQAVKELFVSNNPANAIKTTVTQATIDAAQAKVNAVKDTAKKAELQAHINKAQAELDAKTEAAEIDKAHQFLANYLVNQLYQNDEPLTDAIKATTNRAAIDAAQAQIDGLLPSAVKTDLQNKLDRARELLNIRTAVEAGIQRAVKALFEDSNPANALKETVTQADIDAAQAKVYTVIDPATKAELQAYVDKAQAEFDAKKETEATDKGQQAIAGFLVNQLYQDNNPATDAIKATTTQATIDTA
;
A
#
# COMPACT_ATOMS: atom_id res chain seq x y z
N MET A 1 -2.77 1.60 19.62
CA MET A 1 -3.49 2.72 20.27
C MET A 1 -4.27 2.20 21.46
N SER A 2 -4.40 2.98 22.53
CA SER A 2 -5.43 2.80 23.56
C SER A 2 -5.92 4.19 24.00
N LYS A 3 -7.23 4.38 24.10
CA LYS A 3 -7.89 5.61 24.58
C LYS A 3 -8.94 5.24 25.62
N LYS A 4 -8.88 5.81 26.83
CA LYS A 4 -10.03 5.91 27.74
C LYS A 4 -9.77 6.94 28.84
N LYS A 5 -10.83 7.63 29.26
CA LYS A 5 -10.88 8.76 30.21
C LYS A 5 -10.26 10.06 29.66
N LEU A 6 -10.83 11.25 29.87
CA LEU A 6 -12.14 11.58 30.47
C LEU A 6 -12.74 12.80 29.75
N LEU A 7 -14.08 12.92 29.74
CA LEU A 7 -14.79 14.04 29.13
C LEU A 7 -16.03 14.40 29.97
N LYS A 8 -16.07 15.62 30.51
CA LYS A 8 -17.27 16.32 30.99
C LYS A 8 -17.17 17.75 30.45
N LYS A 9 -17.98 18.14 29.46
CA LYS A 9 -19.36 18.62 29.61
C LYS A 9 -19.48 19.80 30.58
N ILE A 10 -19.47 21.01 30.01
CA ILE A 10 -20.56 21.95 30.24
C ILE A 10 -21.21 22.24 28.87
N VAL A 11 -22.53 22.17 28.87
CA VAL A 11 -23.54 22.54 27.85
C VAL A 11 -24.64 23.19 28.73
N ILE A 12 -25.44 24.20 28.38
CA ILE A 12 -26.15 24.61 27.16
C ILE A 12 -26.34 26.16 27.29
N SER A 13 -26.53 27.01 26.28
CA SER A 13 -27.79 27.22 25.52
C SER A 13 -27.76 28.59 24.82
N SER A 14 -28.68 28.97 23.91
CA SER A 14 -29.01 28.34 22.61
C SER A 14 -30.14 29.11 21.90
N ALA A 15 -29.86 29.79 20.78
CA ALA A 15 -30.82 30.19 19.73
C ALA A 15 -30.08 30.92 18.57
N ALA A 16 -30.44 30.81 17.30
CA ALA A 16 -31.25 29.80 16.59
C ALA A 16 -31.03 29.90 15.06
N VAL A 17 -31.02 28.76 14.36
CA VAL A 17 -31.62 28.52 13.00
C VAL A 17 -31.21 29.47 11.85
N SER A 18 -30.66 29.04 10.71
CA SER A 18 -30.33 27.70 10.13
C SER A 18 -29.36 27.93 8.90
N LEU A 19 -29.18 27.13 7.82
CA LEU A 19 -29.90 25.98 7.20
C LEU A 19 -28.95 25.16 6.28
N VAL A 20 -28.94 23.82 6.43
CA VAL A 20 -28.51 22.78 5.44
C VAL A 20 -27.03 22.70 4.97
N VAL A 21 -26.58 21.45 4.78
CA VAL A 21 -25.24 21.00 4.35
C VAL A 21 -25.40 19.72 3.50
N PRO A 22 -24.48 19.43 2.55
CA PRO A 22 -23.90 18.06 2.52
C PRO A 22 -22.37 18.08 2.56
N THR A 23 -21.78 17.07 3.20
CA THR A 23 -20.33 16.96 3.45
C THR A 23 -19.64 15.92 2.57
N LEU A 24 -18.42 16.22 2.11
CA LEU A 24 -17.33 15.23 1.96
C LEU A 24 -16.00 15.92 2.36
N GLY A 25 -15.09 15.16 3.00
CA GLY A 25 -14.10 15.72 3.92
C GLY A 25 -12.68 15.95 3.40
N ILE A 26 -11.93 16.78 4.14
CA ILE A 26 -10.47 16.98 4.12
C ILE A 26 -10.04 17.47 5.55
N PRO A 27 -8.80 17.25 6.02
CA PRO A 27 -8.56 17.01 7.46
C PRO A 27 -8.33 18.22 8.37
N THR A 28 -8.32 17.95 9.69
CA THR A 28 -8.28 18.92 10.79
C THR A 28 -6.87 19.41 11.15
N THR A 29 -6.44 20.55 10.60
CA THR A 29 -5.27 21.32 11.08
C THR A 29 -5.51 22.83 10.96
N THR A 30 -6.45 23.39 11.75
CA THR A 30 -6.82 24.82 11.66
C THR A 30 -7.13 25.47 13.01
N GLN A 31 -6.26 25.25 14.02
CA GLN A 31 -6.24 26.06 15.25
C GLN A 31 -4.90 26.79 15.52
N ALA A 32 -3.84 26.54 14.75
CA ALA A 32 -2.68 27.45 14.68
C ALA A 32 -3.04 28.73 13.90
N SER A 33 -3.75 28.56 12.78
CA SER A 33 -4.06 29.58 11.78
C SER A 33 -5.07 30.66 12.22
N GLN A 34 -5.41 30.78 13.51
CA GLN A 34 -6.10 31.96 14.06
C GLN A 34 -5.20 32.80 14.99
N VAL A 35 -4.08 32.26 15.48
CA VAL A 35 -3.02 33.05 16.12
C VAL A 35 -2.08 33.62 15.06
N GLU A 36 -1.72 32.82 14.07
CA GLU A 36 -0.78 33.22 13.01
C GLU A 36 -1.35 34.30 12.09
N ARG A 37 -2.64 34.25 11.72
CA ARG A 37 -3.25 35.29 10.85
C ARG A 37 -3.35 36.68 11.52
N THR A 38 -3.34 36.74 12.86
CA THR A 38 -3.17 38.00 13.61
C THR A 38 -1.71 38.46 13.74
N MET A 39 -0.72 37.60 13.43
CA MET A 39 0.70 37.97 13.38
C MET A 39 1.14 38.39 11.97
N ASP A 40 0.68 37.68 10.94
CA ASP A 40 1.11 37.89 9.55
C ASP A 40 0.64 39.24 8.97
N THR A 41 -0.60 39.63 9.32
CA THR A 41 -1.15 40.98 9.03
C THR A 41 -0.59 42.09 9.92
N PHE A 42 0.18 41.75 10.96
CA PHE A 42 0.89 42.72 11.81
C PHE A 42 2.37 42.87 11.40
N SER A 43 3.02 41.80 10.96
CA SER A 43 4.41 41.81 10.47
C SER A 43 4.61 42.79 9.31
N THR A 44 3.61 42.90 8.44
CA THR A 44 3.58 43.81 7.29
C THR A 44 3.23 45.27 7.63
N ARG A 45 2.67 45.56 8.81
CA ARG A 45 2.31 46.94 9.23
C ARG A 45 3.19 47.52 10.34
N ALA A 46 3.75 46.69 11.22
CA ALA A 46 4.51 47.13 12.39
C ALA A 46 6.04 47.22 12.15
N VAL A 47 6.54 46.73 11.01
CA VAL A 47 7.98 46.60 10.75
C VAL A 47 8.45 47.36 9.49
N ASP A 48 7.61 48.27 8.98
CA ASP A 48 7.96 49.21 7.89
C ASP A 48 7.97 50.68 8.37
N THR A 49 7.31 51.04 9.48
CA THR A 49 7.46 52.34 10.15
C THR A 49 8.80 52.43 10.88
N THR A 50 9.87 52.72 10.14
CA THR A 50 11.25 52.44 10.55
C THR A 50 11.96 53.70 11.07
N GLY A 51 11.50 54.14 12.24
CA GLY A 51 12.02 55.30 12.97
C GLY A 51 13.39 55.09 13.62
N PHE A 52 14.41 54.74 12.83
CA PHE A 52 15.83 54.65 13.23
C PHE A 52 16.67 55.54 12.29
N HIS A 53 17.40 56.49 12.86
CA HIS A 53 18.13 57.51 12.10
C HIS A 53 19.58 57.60 12.60
N PHE A 54 20.54 57.59 11.68
CA PHE A 54 21.97 57.51 12.01
C PHE A 54 22.55 58.92 12.20
N ASN A 55 23.35 59.09 13.26
CA ASN A 55 24.20 60.26 13.48
C ASN A 55 25.63 59.92 13.02
N PHE A 56 26.21 60.79 12.19
CA PHE A 56 27.57 60.65 11.66
C PHE A 56 28.46 61.79 12.15
N ASN A 57 29.70 61.46 12.50
CA ASN A 57 30.72 62.45 12.83
C ASN A 57 31.33 63.06 11.55
N ASN A 58 32.17 64.08 11.72
CA ASN A 58 32.85 64.80 10.63
C ASN A 58 33.81 63.93 9.77
N GLN A 59 34.03 62.66 10.12
CA GLN A 59 34.84 61.70 9.37
C GLN A 59 33.98 60.63 8.65
N GLY A 60 32.65 60.76 8.69
CA GLY A 60 31.72 59.77 8.13
C GLY A 60 31.60 58.49 8.96
N MET A 61 32.05 58.50 10.21
CA MET A 61 31.88 57.39 11.16
C MET A 61 30.55 57.56 11.91
N ILE A 62 29.84 56.48 12.19
CA ILE A 62 28.59 56.51 12.96
C ILE A 62 28.93 56.74 14.44
N GLU A 63 28.42 57.85 14.99
CA GLU A 63 28.55 58.24 16.40
C GLU A 63 27.35 57.84 17.25
N GLY A 64 26.17 57.72 16.63
CA GLY A 64 24.95 57.25 17.30
C GLY A 64 23.83 56.80 16.34
N ILE A 65 22.79 56.20 16.91
CA ILE A 65 21.53 55.84 16.23
C ILE A 65 20.39 56.35 17.11
N LYS A 66 19.63 57.31 16.59
CA LYS A 66 18.48 57.93 17.25
C LYS A 66 17.17 57.25 16.82
N LEU A 67 16.23 57.09 17.74
CA LEU A 67 14.89 56.61 17.45
C LEU A 67 13.88 57.77 17.32
N ASP A 68 12.86 57.58 16.49
CA ASP A 68 11.69 58.47 16.45
C ASP A 68 10.82 58.29 17.70
N THR A 69 10.62 59.39 18.44
CA THR A 69 9.80 59.49 19.65
C THR A 69 8.33 59.12 19.42
N SER A 70 7.83 59.27 18.19
CA SER A 70 6.47 58.86 17.82
C SER A 70 6.29 57.33 17.92
N THR A 71 7.26 56.57 17.39
CA THR A 71 7.23 55.10 17.36
C THR A 71 7.58 54.48 18.71
N LEU A 72 8.54 55.08 19.44
CA LEU A 72 9.07 54.53 20.70
C LEU A 72 7.97 54.38 21.77
N ASN A 73 7.06 55.35 21.87
CA ASN A 73 6.00 55.36 22.88
C ASN A 73 4.98 54.24 22.73
N ASP A 74 4.75 53.76 21.50
CA ASP A 74 3.81 52.64 21.25
C ASP A 74 4.53 51.29 21.23
N TRP A 75 5.83 51.26 20.94
CA TRP A 75 6.69 50.09 21.08
C TRP A 75 6.92 49.71 22.56
N LEU A 76 7.32 50.67 23.42
CA LEU A 76 7.56 50.46 24.86
C LEU A 76 6.32 49.94 25.61
N LYS A 77 5.11 50.26 25.14
CA LYS A 77 3.84 49.78 25.72
C LYS A 77 3.48 48.34 25.32
N ARG A 78 4.21 47.73 24.38
CA ARG A 78 3.84 46.46 23.71
C ARG A 78 5.00 45.44 23.63
N SER A 79 6.22 45.80 24.01
CA SER A 79 7.44 45.05 23.73
C SER A 79 7.62 43.78 24.59
N LYS A 80 7.39 42.61 23.98
CA LYS A 80 8.01 41.32 24.38
C LYS A 80 9.22 40.95 23.49
N TYR A 81 9.69 41.87 22.65
CA TYR A 81 10.64 41.62 21.56
C TYR A 81 12.02 42.17 21.88
N ASN A 82 13.06 41.39 21.59
CA ASN A 82 14.45 41.81 21.72
C ASN A 82 14.96 42.32 20.36
N ILE A 83 15.54 43.52 20.36
CA ILE A 83 16.27 44.08 19.20
C ILE A 83 17.77 43.98 19.49
N ARG A 84 18.52 43.44 18.52
CA ARG A 84 19.99 43.38 18.55
C ARG A 84 20.59 44.11 17.36
N LEU A 85 21.66 44.86 17.63
CA LEU A 85 22.48 45.53 16.62
C LEU A 85 23.72 44.68 16.34
N ALA A 86 23.82 44.16 15.11
CA ALA A 86 25.01 43.50 14.61
C ALA A 86 25.76 44.40 13.62
N VAL A 87 27.08 44.38 13.68
CA VAL A 87 28.00 45.16 12.85
C VAL A 87 29.07 44.19 12.33
N ASN A 88 29.18 44.06 11.01
CA ASN A 88 30.10 43.13 10.33
C ASN A 88 29.97 41.66 10.80
N GLY A 89 28.79 41.27 11.30
CA GLY A 89 28.51 39.92 11.81
C GLY A 89 28.73 39.72 13.31
N SER A 90 29.37 40.68 14.00
CA SER A 90 29.51 40.69 15.46
C SER A 90 28.33 41.43 16.11
N TYR A 91 27.88 41.01 17.29
CA TYR A 91 26.89 41.77 18.06
C TYR A 91 27.56 42.93 18.80
N HIS A 92 27.01 44.14 18.67
CA HIS A 92 27.56 45.37 19.25
C HIS A 92 26.66 46.02 20.31
N SER A 93 25.34 45.79 20.29
CA SER A 93 24.44 46.16 21.39
C SER A 93 23.13 45.34 21.36
N SER A 94 22.40 45.34 22.49
CA SER A 94 21.09 44.71 22.67
C SER A 94 20.25 45.53 23.65
N MET A 95 18.94 45.67 23.42
CA MET A 95 18.01 46.24 24.42
C MET A 95 17.58 45.17 25.43
N GLU A 96 18.54 44.53 26.11
CA GLU A 96 18.29 43.44 27.05
C GLU A 96 18.80 43.81 28.45
N ASN A 97 18.10 43.33 29.48
CA ASN A 97 18.06 44.00 30.79
C ASN A 97 19.36 43.88 31.62
N GLY A 98 20.28 44.83 31.44
CA GLY A 98 21.36 45.14 32.38
C GLY A 98 22.81 44.82 31.95
N THR A 99 23.03 44.09 30.85
CA THR A 99 24.39 43.63 30.46
C THR A 99 24.90 44.38 29.24
N ILE A 100 25.86 45.29 29.45
CA ILE A 100 26.39 46.18 28.41
C ILE A 100 27.47 45.48 27.58
N TYR A 101 27.33 45.53 26.25
CA TYR A 101 28.47 45.67 25.35
C TYR A 101 28.35 46.99 24.57
N TYR A 102 29.44 47.76 24.58
CA TYR A 102 29.86 48.86 23.69
C TYR A 102 28.91 50.01 23.26
N ALA A 103 27.65 50.06 23.70
CA ALA A 103 26.77 51.21 23.45
C ALA A 103 26.06 51.66 24.74
N TYR A 104 25.88 52.98 24.89
CA TYR A 104 25.02 53.56 25.93
C TYR A 104 23.67 53.92 25.31
N PHE A 105 22.56 53.54 25.95
CA PHE A 105 21.22 53.94 25.52
C PHE A 105 20.67 55.01 26.46
N ASN A 106 20.44 56.22 25.95
CA ASN A 106 19.97 57.37 26.74
C ASN A 106 18.43 57.49 26.82
N GLY A 107 17.70 56.43 26.46
CA GLY A 107 16.24 56.39 26.36
C GLY A 107 15.69 56.68 24.96
N TYR A 108 16.42 57.40 24.11
CA TYR A 108 15.98 57.76 22.75
C TYR A 108 17.07 57.57 21.67
N GLU A 109 18.32 57.35 22.07
CA GLU A 109 19.46 57.20 21.18
C GLU A 109 20.47 56.20 21.77
N TRP A 110 21.02 55.34 20.90
CA TRP A 110 22.25 54.61 21.15
C TRP A 110 23.44 55.50 20.79
N SER A 111 24.34 55.76 21.73
CA SER A 111 25.62 56.43 21.49
C SER A 111 26.77 55.42 21.56
N PHE A 112 27.79 55.59 20.70
CA PHE A 112 28.97 54.70 20.60
C PHE A 112 30.28 55.37 21.04
N PRO A 113 30.37 55.93 22.28
CA PRO A 113 31.54 56.69 22.72
C PRO A 113 32.81 55.82 22.71
N GLY A 114 33.84 56.27 22.01
CA GLY A 114 35.14 55.58 21.93
C GLY A 114 35.22 54.36 21.00
N LYS A 115 34.10 53.91 20.39
CA LYS A 115 34.09 52.82 19.39
C LYS A 115 33.15 53.14 18.22
N LEU A 116 33.45 54.26 17.55
CA LEU A 116 32.75 54.73 16.34
C LEU A 116 32.76 53.66 15.23
N ILE A 117 31.64 53.50 14.54
CA ILE A 117 31.46 52.45 13.53
C ILE A 117 31.72 53.02 12.12
N PRO A 118 32.62 52.44 11.29
CA PRO A 118 32.78 52.89 9.90
C PRO A 118 31.49 52.76 9.09
N ARG A 119 31.13 53.78 8.31
CA ARG A 119 29.94 53.78 7.41
C ARG A 119 29.97 52.70 6.32
N THR A 120 31.13 52.09 6.06
CA THR A 120 31.29 50.90 5.21
C THR A 120 30.91 49.58 5.90
N SER A 121 30.62 49.59 7.21
CA SER A 121 30.29 48.38 7.96
C SER A 121 28.91 47.85 7.61
N LYS A 122 28.79 46.53 7.46
CA LYS A 122 27.51 45.83 7.30
C LYS A 122 26.75 45.86 8.63
N ILE A 123 25.93 46.89 8.82
CA ILE A 123 24.98 46.97 9.93
C ILE A 123 23.75 46.11 9.60
N VAL A 124 23.33 45.32 10.59
CA VAL A 124 22.10 44.52 10.57
C VAL A 124 21.35 44.76 11.88
N LEU A 125 20.09 45.19 11.79
CA LEU A 125 19.16 45.13 12.90
C LEU A 125 18.45 43.77 12.88
N GLU A 126 18.52 43.03 13.98
CA GLU A 126 17.82 41.77 14.17
C GLU A 126 16.62 41.94 15.11
N TYR A 127 15.44 41.52 14.66
CA TYR A 127 14.25 41.41 15.48
C TYR A 127 14.06 39.95 15.92
N ARG A 128 13.98 39.69 17.23
CA ARG A 128 13.80 38.34 17.79
C ARG A 128 12.68 38.30 18.83
N GLY A 129 11.96 37.18 18.88
CA GLY A 129 10.83 36.98 19.81
C GLY A 129 11.21 36.78 21.28
N TYR A 130 12.48 36.48 21.56
CA TYR A 130 13.11 36.34 22.88
C TYR A 130 14.64 36.22 22.70
N SER A 131 15.40 36.09 23.80
CA SER A 131 16.88 36.10 23.85
C SER A 131 17.60 35.17 22.86
N GLU A 132 17.01 33.99 22.58
CA GLU A 132 17.53 33.00 21.62
C GLU A 132 16.49 32.68 20.52
N GLY A 133 15.49 33.55 20.35
CA GLY A 133 14.39 33.32 19.43
C GLY A 133 14.79 33.40 17.95
N PRO A 134 13.95 32.86 17.04
CA PRO A 134 14.18 32.91 15.61
C PRO A 134 14.25 34.36 15.11
N LEU A 135 15.00 34.54 14.02
CA LEU A 135 15.26 35.82 13.36
C LEU A 135 14.04 36.21 12.50
N LEU A 136 13.31 37.25 12.93
CA LEU A 136 12.00 37.59 12.36
C LEU A 136 12.09 38.49 11.11
N LYS A 137 13.00 39.47 11.14
CA LYS A 137 13.37 40.34 9.99
C LYS A 137 14.81 40.78 10.21
N THR A 138 15.57 40.90 9.13
CA THR A 138 16.85 41.63 9.11
C THR A 138 16.68 42.90 8.29
N VAL A 139 17.22 44.01 8.79
CA VAL A 139 17.25 45.27 8.05
C VAL A 139 18.70 45.71 7.90
N SER A 140 19.13 45.91 6.64
CA SER A 140 20.48 46.34 6.29
C SER A 140 20.56 47.85 6.12
N LEU A 141 21.77 48.41 6.26
CA LEU A 141 22.02 49.86 6.06
C LEU A 141 21.47 50.38 4.72
N ALA A 142 21.58 49.59 3.65
CA ALA A 142 21.07 49.95 2.32
C ALA A 142 19.54 50.18 2.29
N HIS A 143 18.77 49.41 3.07
CA HIS A 143 17.32 49.55 3.17
C HIS A 143 16.90 50.76 4.05
N LEU A 144 17.80 51.21 4.92
CA LEU A 144 17.59 52.38 5.79
C LEU A 144 17.93 53.71 5.12
N THR A 145 18.67 53.69 3.99
CA THR A 145 19.15 54.89 3.27
C THR A 145 18.04 55.90 3.01
N THR A 146 16.96 55.48 2.35
CA THR A 146 15.83 56.35 1.99
C THR A 146 15.11 56.89 3.24
N GLN A 147 14.94 56.05 4.28
CA GLN A 147 14.35 56.42 5.57
C GLN A 147 15.12 57.58 6.24
N ASN A 148 16.43 57.37 6.42
CA ASN A 148 17.37 58.32 6.99
C ASN A 148 17.42 59.65 6.20
N ASP A 149 17.39 59.56 4.86
CA ASP A 149 17.49 60.72 3.97
C ASP A 149 16.16 61.47 3.79
N ALA A 150 15.03 60.83 4.12
CA ALA A 150 13.75 61.51 4.30
C ALA A 150 13.74 62.28 5.63
N TYR A 151 14.11 61.63 6.74
CA TYR A 151 14.13 62.24 8.07
C TYR A 151 15.10 63.43 8.16
N TRP A 152 16.38 63.23 7.85
CA TRP A 152 17.37 64.31 7.93
C TRP A 152 17.17 65.39 6.85
N GLY A 153 16.61 65.02 5.69
CA GLY A 153 16.16 65.97 4.69
C GLY A 153 15.05 66.89 5.21
N ALA A 154 14.03 66.33 5.87
CA ALA A 154 12.96 67.09 6.50
C ALA A 154 13.46 67.96 7.65
N MET A 155 14.29 67.42 8.56
CA MET A 155 14.90 68.18 9.66
C MET A 155 15.82 69.31 9.16
N ALA A 156 16.48 69.15 8.01
CA ALA A 156 17.23 70.24 7.38
C ALA A 156 16.31 71.30 6.75
N GLN A 157 15.24 70.87 6.08
CA GLN A 157 14.24 71.76 5.48
C GLN A 157 13.44 72.53 6.53
N GLU A 158 13.21 71.98 7.73
CA GLU A 158 12.57 72.68 8.84
C GLU A 158 13.46 73.83 9.36
N GLU A 159 14.76 73.60 9.56
CA GLU A 159 15.72 74.66 9.93
C GLU A 159 15.87 75.73 8.84
N MET A 160 15.87 75.34 7.56
CA MET A 160 15.80 76.31 6.44
C MET A 160 14.45 77.03 6.36
N GLY A 161 13.36 76.40 6.83
CA GLY A 161 12.06 77.04 7.03
C GLY A 161 12.11 78.12 8.11
N LYS A 162 12.80 77.86 9.23
CA LYS A 162 13.05 78.84 10.30
C LYS A 162 13.89 80.03 9.81
N LEU A 163 14.92 79.77 9.00
CA LEU A 163 15.67 80.82 8.31
C LEU A 163 14.78 81.70 7.40
N LYS A 164 13.79 81.10 6.72
CA LYS A 164 12.84 81.83 5.85
C LYS A 164 11.74 82.56 6.61
N ALA A 165 11.38 82.11 7.81
CA ALA A 165 10.37 82.73 8.68
C ALA A 165 10.94 83.85 9.59
N SER A 166 12.26 83.90 9.75
CA SER A 166 12.96 84.93 10.53
C SER A 166 12.79 86.32 9.92
N GLN A 167 11.97 87.19 10.52
CA GLN A 167 11.70 88.55 10.02
C GLN A 167 12.85 89.55 10.24
N THR A 168 14.04 89.09 10.68
CA THR A 168 15.24 89.91 10.88
C THR A 168 16.06 90.03 9.61
N ALA A 169 16.65 91.20 9.35
CA ALA A 169 17.42 91.49 8.13
C ALA A 169 18.73 90.69 8.00
N THR A 170 19.19 90.01 9.05
CA THR A 170 20.41 89.19 9.09
C THR A 170 20.11 87.69 9.18
N VAL A 171 20.87 86.88 8.45
CA VAL A 171 20.78 85.41 8.48
C VAL A 171 21.27 84.86 9.83
N ASN A 172 20.44 84.04 10.50
CA ASN A 172 20.82 83.42 11.77
C ASN A 172 21.76 82.21 11.54
N GLU A 173 23.06 82.43 11.73
CA GLU A 173 24.14 81.45 11.60
C GLU A 173 23.93 80.18 12.44
N GLY A 174 23.21 80.26 13.56
CA GLY A 174 22.87 79.10 14.40
C GLY A 174 21.97 78.10 13.68
N TYR A 175 20.88 78.57 13.05
CA TYR A 175 20.00 77.69 12.24
C TYR A 175 20.72 77.18 10.99
N LEU A 176 21.56 78.00 10.35
CA LEU A 176 22.33 77.58 9.17
C LEU A 176 23.35 76.47 9.50
N ASN A 177 24.01 76.54 10.66
CA ASN A 177 24.94 75.52 11.11
C ASN A 177 24.23 74.25 11.64
N THR A 178 23.04 74.38 12.25
CA THR A 178 22.18 73.21 12.56
C THR A 178 21.70 72.51 11.29
N ALA A 179 21.24 73.26 10.28
CA ALA A 179 20.85 72.72 8.97
C ALA A 179 22.01 71.98 8.29
N ARG A 180 23.24 72.53 8.32
CA ARG A 180 24.45 71.81 7.90
C ARG A 180 24.66 70.49 8.63
N LYS A 181 24.51 70.47 9.96
CA LYS A 181 24.67 69.23 10.74
C LYS A 181 23.62 68.18 10.37
N HIS A 182 22.37 68.58 10.12
CA HIS A 182 21.33 67.68 9.61
C HIS A 182 21.68 67.15 8.20
N ILE A 183 22.17 68.01 7.30
CA ILE A 183 22.56 67.61 5.93
C ILE A 183 23.80 66.70 5.92
N ALA A 184 24.72 66.85 6.87
CA ALA A 184 25.87 65.96 7.04
C ALA A 184 25.46 64.49 7.35
N ASN A 185 24.30 64.28 7.96
CA ASN A 185 23.75 62.95 8.25
C ASN A 185 23.03 62.28 7.06
N ILE A 186 22.89 62.97 5.91
CA ILE A 186 22.27 62.42 4.70
C ILE A 186 23.25 61.49 3.96
N LEU A 187 22.76 60.34 3.53
CA LEU A 187 23.55 59.27 2.91
C LEU A 187 23.67 59.44 1.39
N THR A 188 22.60 59.80 0.70
CA THR A 188 22.54 59.95 -0.76
C THR A 188 23.24 61.24 -1.20
N ALA A 189 24.39 61.09 -1.87
CA ALA A 189 25.25 62.22 -2.23
C ALA A 189 24.59 63.27 -3.14
N SER A 190 23.67 62.88 -4.04
CA SER A 190 22.94 63.83 -4.90
C SER A 190 21.97 64.70 -4.10
N LYS A 191 21.19 64.10 -3.20
CA LYS A 191 20.25 64.80 -2.31
C LYS A 191 20.99 65.65 -1.26
N GLN A 192 22.14 65.17 -0.80
CA GLN A 192 23.06 65.94 0.04
C GLN A 192 23.59 67.16 -0.74
N ALA A 193 24.03 66.99 -1.99
CA ALA A 193 24.50 68.10 -2.83
C ALA A 193 23.39 69.11 -3.18
N GLU A 194 22.16 68.66 -3.41
CA GLU A 194 20.97 69.51 -3.62
C GLU A 194 20.71 70.41 -2.40
N LEU A 195 20.64 69.82 -1.20
CA LEU A 195 20.40 70.56 0.03
C LEU A 195 21.62 71.41 0.46
N LEU A 196 22.84 70.97 0.16
CA LEU A 196 24.06 71.78 0.29
C LEU A 196 24.05 72.96 -0.68
N ALA A 197 23.50 72.83 -1.90
CA ALA A 197 23.36 73.95 -2.83
C ALA A 197 22.31 74.97 -2.34
N MET A 198 21.22 74.51 -1.71
CA MET A 198 20.28 75.41 -1.02
C MET A 198 20.96 76.13 0.15
N VAL A 199 21.68 75.42 1.02
CA VAL A 199 22.49 76.02 2.09
C VAL A 199 23.58 76.92 1.54
N ALA A 200 24.15 76.63 0.37
CA ALA A 200 25.13 77.49 -0.29
C ALA A 200 24.51 78.84 -0.65
N THR A 201 23.27 78.91 -1.15
CA THR A 201 22.63 80.23 -1.41
C THR A 201 22.35 81.04 -0.13
N TYR A 202 22.02 80.38 0.99
CA TYR A 202 21.89 81.07 2.29
C TYR A 202 23.26 81.42 2.92
N GLN A 203 24.31 80.66 2.61
CA GLN A 203 25.69 80.98 2.99
C GLN A 203 26.26 82.09 2.13
N GLU A 204 26.05 82.10 0.81
CA GLU A 204 26.35 83.23 -0.07
C GLU A 204 25.63 84.48 0.42
N LYS A 205 24.41 84.37 0.96
CA LYS A 205 23.76 85.50 1.64
C LYS A 205 24.41 85.87 2.97
N LEU A 206 24.75 84.93 3.85
CA LEU A 206 25.43 85.23 5.13
C LEU A 206 26.84 85.81 4.89
N ASP A 207 27.55 85.30 3.90
CA ASP A 207 28.87 85.79 3.48
C ASP A 207 28.75 87.08 2.68
N TYR A 208 27.65 87.35 1.97
CA TYR A 208 27.35 88.68 1.42
C TYR A 208 27.02 89.68 2.53
N ASP A 209 26.22 89.31 3.54
CA ASP A 209 25.95 90.14 4.72
C ASP A 209 27.25 90.45 5.48
N ARG A 210 28.16 89.46 5.63
CA ARG A 210 29.51 89.63 6.23
C ARG A 210 30.49 90.36 5.32
N LEU A 211 30.44 90.14 4.01
CA LEU A 211 31.28 90.82 3.02
C LEU A 211 30.88 92.29 3.00
N VAL A 212 29.59 92.63 2.84
CA VAL A 212 29.08 93.99 2.99
C VAL A 212 29.46 94.60 4.34
N LEU A 213 29.46 93.85 5.46
CA LEU A 213 29.88 94.37 6.78
C LEU A 213 31.42 94.55 6.93
N SER A 214 32.24 93.88 6.11
CA SER A 214 33.70 93.99 6.10
C SER A 214 34.19 94.99 5.05
N GLU A 215 33.59 94.99 3.86
CA GLU A 215 33.71 95.98 2.79
C GLU A 215 33.20 97.34 3.26
N SER A 216 32.09 97.44 4.00
CA SER A 216 31.68 98.70 4.62
C SER A 216 32.65 99.20 5.69
N LYS A 217 33.54 98.34 6.20
CA LYS A 217 34.64 98.73 7.11
C LYS A 217 35.97 98.96 6.37
N ALA A 218 36.17 98.39 5.19
CA ALA A 218 37.38 98.52 4.39
C ALA A 218 37.30 99.68 3.38
N LEU A 219 36.21 99.79 2.61
CA LEU A 219 36.02 100.89 1.64
C LEU A 219 35.92 102.26 2.33
N TYR A 220 35.32 102.33 3.53
CA TYR A 220 35.28 103.57 4.33
C TYR A 220 36.65 104.06 4.82
N ALA A 221 37.71 103.23 4.70
CA ALA A 221 39.07 103.62 5.07
C ALA A 221 39.93 104.04 3.87
N ASP A 222 39.94 103.26 2.77
CA ASP A 222 40.88 103.48 1.66
C ASP A 222 40.30 104.34 0.50
N SER A 223 39.00 104.23 0.22
CA SER A 223 38.42 104.89 -0.97
C SER A 223 38.42 106.43 -0.88
N SER A 224 38.13 106.97 0.32
CA SER A 224 37.98 108.41 0.55
C SER A 224 39.29 109.19 0.43
N GLN A 225 40.46 108.55 0.64
CA GLN A 225 41.75 109.26 0.62
C GLN A 225 42.41 109.30 -0.76
N ARG A 226 42.00 108.46 -1.72
CA ARG A 226 42.56 108.44 -3.07
C ARG A 226 41.74 109.26 -4.06
N PHE A 227 40.41 109.12 -4.06
CA PHE A 227 39.55 109.81 -5.04
C PHE A 227 39.56 111.34 -4.89
N LEU A 228 39.76 111.86 -3.68
CA LEU A 228 39.84 113.31 -3.40
C LEU A 228 41.12 113.99 -3.91
N ARG A 229 42.10 113.25 -4.47
CA ARG A 229 43.42 113.81 -4.79
C ARG A 229 43.66 114.14 -6.26
N ASP A 230 42.98 113.46 -7.18
CA ASP A 230 43.44 113.37 -8.58
C ASP A 230 42.48 113.99 -9.63
N ASN A 231 41.27 114.45 -9.26
CA ASN A 231 40.20 114.79 -10.24
C ASN A 231 39.40 116.10 -9.98
N LEU A 232 39.97 117.11 -9.31
CA LEU A 232 39.36 118.45 -9.23
C LEU A 232 40.43 119.54 -9.16
N THR A 233 40.37 120.55 -10.04
CA THR A 233 41.26 121.71 -9.92
C THR A 233 40.69 122.73 -8.93
N GLN A 234 41.55 123.30 -8.09
CA GLN A 234 41.17 124.34 -7.11
C GLN A 234 40.47 125.54 -7.77
N THR A 235 40.82 125.82 -9.04
CA THR A 235 40.32 126.92 -9.87
C THR A 235 38.83 126.82 -10.16
N GLU A 236 38.34 125.63 -10.51
CA GLU A 236 36.95 125.44 -10.96
C GLU A 236 35.96 125.43 -9.78
N LEU A 237 36.36 124.81 -8.65
CA LEU A 237 35.61 124.87 -7.41
C LEU A 237 35.45 126.33 -6.91
N THR A 238 36.50 127.14 -7.06
CA THR A 238 36.49 128.57 -6.72
C THR A 238 35.55 129.38 -7.62
N GLN A 239 35.44 129.02 -8.91
CA GLN A 239 34.52 129.70 -9.83
C GLN A 239 33.04 129.44 -9.49
N LEU A 240 32.67 128.26 -8.97
CA LEU A 240 31.30 128.05 -8.47
C LEU A 240 31.03 128.83 -7.18
N LEU A 241 31.92 128.79 -6.19
CA LEU A 241 31.76 129.52 -4.93
C LEU A 241 31.58 131.04 -5.15
N SER A 242 32.31 131.62 -6.11
CA SER A 242 32.22 133.06 -6.41
C SER A 242 30.87 133.53 -6.99
N LYS A 243 29.96 132.62 -7.38
CA LYS A 243 28.61 132.96 -7.86
C LYS A 243 27.57 133.01 -6.73
N THR A 244 27.86 132.50 -5.54
CA THR A 244 26.94 132.53 -4.39
C THR A 244 27.03 133.81 -3.54
N ASP A 245 28.02 134.68 -3.74
CA ASP A 245 28.23 135.91 -2.95
C ASP A 245 27.37 137.11 -3.38
N LYS A 246 26.35 136.91 -4.24
CA LYS A 246 25.35 137.94 -4.55
C LYS A 246 23.94 137.36 -4.56
N VAL A 247 23.07 137.99 -3.77
CA VAL A 247 21.62 137.73 -3.61
C VAL A 247 21.28 136.41 -2.90
N TYR A 248 21.41 136.38 -1.57
CA TYR A 248 20.30 136.27 -0.60
C TYR A 248 20.82 136.25 0.85
N GLY A 249 20.09 136.86 1.80
CA GLY A 249 20.57 137.08 3.16
C GLY A 249 20.22 135.95 4.15
N ASP A 250 21.26 135.29 4.69
CA ASP A 250 21.39 134.43 5.89
C ASP A 250 20.29 133.40 6.30
N GLY A 251 19.16 133.30 5.61
CA GLY A 251 18.08 132.36 5.95
C GLY A 251 18.32 130.92 5.51
N ASP A 252 19.09 130.68 4.43
CA ASP A 252 19.02 129.40 3.70
C ASP A 252 20.35 128.82 3.22
N ARG A 253 21.34 128.74 4.13
CA ARG A 253 22.56 127.93 3.88
C ARG A 253 22.29 126.43 3.80
N THR A 254 21.11 125.96 4.25
CA THR A 254 20.75 124.54 4.27
C THR A 254 20.32 124.05 2.88
N ASN A 255 19.38 124.73 2.21
CA ASN A 255 19.00 124.35 0.85
C ASN A 255 20.15 124.60 -0.13
N ALA A 256 20.92 125.68 0.01
CA ALA A 256 22.07 125.93 -0.86
C ALA A 256 23.07 124.76 -0.88
N ARG A 257 23.37 124.16 0.29
CA ARG A 257 24.20 122.94 0.37
C ARG A 257 23.51 121.70 -0.18
N MET A 258 22.18 121.60 -0.05
CA MET A 258 21.40 120.51 -0.66
C MET A 258 21.42 120.59 -2.20
N TYR A 259 21.19 121.77 -2.77
CA TYR A 259 21.29 122.04 -4.21
C TYR A 259 22.69 121.73 -4.75
N ILE A 260 23.76 122.19 -4.08
CA ILE A 260 25.15 121.89 -4.46
C ILE A 260 25.43 120.38 -4.38
N SER A 261 25.14 119.72 -3.25
CA SER A 261 25.36 118.28 -3.08
C SER A 261 24.59 117.41 -4.08
N THR A 262 23.48 117.93 -4.62
CA THR A 262 22.64 117.20 -5.56
C THR A 262 23.05 117.50 -7.01
N ALA A 263 23.54 118.70 -7.31
CA ALA A 263 24.23 119.02 -8.55
C ALA A 263 25.55 118.26 -8.69
N GLU A 264 26.31 118.08 -7.60
CA GLU A 264 27.51 117.22 -7.55
C GLU A 264 27.18 115.76 -7.87
N LYS A 265 26.08 115.22 -7.34
CA LYS A 265 25.60 113.86 -7.65
C LYS A 265 25.15 113.72 -9.09
N LEU A 266 24.43 114.71 -9.64
CA LEU A 266 24.07 114.74 -11.07
C LEU A 266 25.31 114.85 -11.96
N LEU A 267 26.30 115.66 -11.58
CA LEU A 267 27.55 115.82 -12.34
C LEU A 267 28.41 114.54 -12.29
N SER A 268 28.48 113.87 -11.14
CA SER A 268 29.05 112.52 -11.00
C SER A 268 28.32 111.55 -11.93
N ALA A 269 27.01 111.38 -11.78
CA ALA A 269 26.23 110.45 -12.61
C ALA A 269 26.34 110.75 -14.11
N LYS A 270 26.37 112.03 -14.50
CA LYS A 270 26.58 112.50 -15.89
C LYS A 270 28.00 112.22 -16.39
N THR A 271 29.01 112.26 -15.53
CA THR A 271 30.40 111.93 -15.87
C THR A 271 30.58 110.42 -15.99
N ASP A 272 30.09 109.66 -15.00
CA ASP A 272 30.05 108.20 -14.99
C ASP A 272 29.33 107.67 -16.25
N ILE A 273 28.18 108.25 -16.61
CA ILE A 273 27.40 107.85 -17.78
C ILE A 273 28.02 108.36 -19.09
N ASN A 274 28.61 109.56 -19.14
CA ASN A 274 29.39 109.95 -20.33
C ASN A 274 30.54 108.97 -20.57
N LEU A 275 31.28 108.54 -19.54
CA LEU A 275 32.31 107.49 -19.66
C LEU A 275 31.76 106.14 -20.16
N LEU A 276 30.49 105.83 -19.88
CA LEU A 276 29.78 104.66 -20.42
C LEU A 276 29.28 104.82 -21.86
N PHE A 277 29.23 106.04 -22.43
CA PHE A 277 28.70 106.30 -23.78
C PHE A 277 29.69 106.95 -24.76
N THR A 278 30.85 107.45 -24.31
CA THR A 278 31.85 108.09 -25.19
C THR A 278 32.70 107.10 -25.99
N GLY A 279 32.25 106.83 -27.22
CA GLY A 279 33.13 106.59 -28.38
C GLY A 279 33.90 105.25 -28.46
N THR A 280 34.90 105.04 -27.61
CA THR A 280 35.97 104.04 -27.83
C THR A 280 35.70 102.65 -27.27
N SER A 281 34.69 102.48 -26.41
CA SER A 281 34.49 101.27 -25.60
C SER A 281 33.31 100.39 -26.01
N LYS A 282 32.66 100.66 -27.17
CA LYS A 282 31.42 99.98 -27.62
C LYS A 282 31.52 98.44 -27.81
N LYS A 283 32.73 97.86 -27.81
CA LYS A 283 32.97 96.40 -27.85
C LYS A 283 33.46 95.82 -26.51
N ALA A 284 33.64 96.65 -25.48
CA ALA A 284 34.03 96.26 -24.12
C ALA A 284 32.92 96.53 -23.07
N LEU A 285 32.02 97.49 -23.34
CA LEU A 285 30.95 97.91 -22.44
C LEU A 285 29.93 96.81 -22.09
N GLY A 286 29.71 95.80 -22.96
CA GLY A 286 28.83 94.66 -22.67
C GLY A 286 29.24 93.84 -21.44
N SER A 287 30.50 93.93 -21.01
CA SER A 287 30.98 93.33 -19.75
C SER A 287 30.96 94.28 -18.55
N TRP A 288 30.81 95.60 -18.77
CA TRP A 288 30.92 96.63 -17.73
C TRP A 288 29.57 97.24 -17.32
N VAL A 289 28.57 97.26 -18.21
CA VAL A 289 27.22 97.73 -17.86
C VAL A 289 26.41 96.54 -17.32
N THR A 290 26.32 96.45 -15.99
CA THR A 290 25.44 95.47 -15.33
C THR A 290 24.07 96.07 -15.07
N GLN A 291 23.05 95.23 -14.89
CA GLN A 291 21.75 95.67 -14.38
C GLN A 291 21.86 96.29 -12.98
N GLY A 292 22.86 95.88 -12.17
CA GLY A 292 23.19 96.55 -10.91
C GLY A 292 23.54 98.01 -11.13
N HIS A 293 24.44 98.30 -12.08
CA HIS A 293 24.82 99.66 -12.46
C HIS A 293 23.63 100.45 -13.02
N ILE A 294 22.82 99.87 -13.93
CA ILE A 294 21.62 100.56 -14.44
C ILE A 294 20.62 100.86 -13.31
N ASN A 295 20.36 99.92 -12.42
CA ASN A 295 19.46 100.11 -11.28
C ASN A 295 19.99 101.18 -10.31
N GLU A 296 21.30 101.18 -10.04
CA GLU A 296 21.95 102.18 -9.19
C GLU A 296 21.88 103.58 -9.81
N TYR A 297 22.24 103.74 -11.09
CA TYR A 297 22.14 105.02 -11.78
C TYR A 297 20.68 105.50 -11.90
N ARG A 298 19.73 104.61 -12.23
CA ARG A 298 18.30 104.91 -12.27
C ARG A 298 17.76 105.27 -10.87
N ALA A 299 18.33 104.73 -9.78
CA ALA A 299 18.03 105.13 -8.41
C ALA A 299 18.67 106.49 -8.04
N ARG A 300 19.94 106.75 -8.41
CA ARG A 300 20.61 108.05 -8.25
C ARG A 300 19.83 109.17 -8.96
N VAL A 301 19.27 108.91 -10.15
CA VAL A 301 18.42 109.85 -10.91
C VAL A 301 17.01 109.99 -10.32
N LYS A 302 16.48 108.96 -9.65
CA LYS A 302 15.16 109.02 -8.96
C LYS A 302 15.20 109.65 -7.57
N LEU A 303 16.34 109.62 -6.87
CA LEU A 303 16.49 110.26 -5.55
C LEU A 303 16.48 111.80 -5.61
N THR A 304 16.40 112.38 -6.81
CA THR A 304 16.52 113.82 -7.06
C THR A 304 15.23 114.37 -7.68
N GLU A 305 14.14 114.37 -6.91
CA GLU A 305 12.91 115.10 -7.27
C GLU A 305 13.16 116.62 -7.15
N TYR A 306 13.54 117.23 -8.27
CA TYR A 306 13.94 118.64 -8.36
C TYR A 306 12.79 119.58 -8.74
N PRO A 307 12.72 120.79 -8.14
CA PRO A 307 11.98 121.91 -8.71
C PRO A 307 12.77 122.51 -9.89
N ASP A 308 12.26 122.29 -11.12
CA ASP A 308 12.60 122.87 -12.43
C ASP A 308 14.05 122.87 -12.95
N VAL A 309 15.09 122.85 -12.10
CA VAL A 309 16.48 122.90 -12.52
C VAL A 309 17.02 121.49 -12.83
N GLY A 310 17.36 121.23 -14.10
CA GLY A 310 18.04 120.00 -14.54
C GLY A 310 17.15 118.93 -15.19
N LYS A 311 15.83 119.14 -15.26
CA LYS A 311 14.85 118.13 -15.76
C LYS A 311 15.20 117.50 -17.11
N GLY A 312 15.53 118.32 -18.12
CA GLY A 312 15.87 117.83 -19.47
C GLY A 312 17.16 117.01 -19.53
N GLU A 313 18.09 117.20 -18.58
CA GLU A 313 19.30 116.39 -18.47
C GLU A 313 19.00 115.04 -17.83
N ALA A 314 18.11 114.99 -16.82
CA ALA A 314 17.62 113.75 -16.24
C ALA A 314 16.78 112.91 -17.24
N GLU A 315 15.97 113.56 -18.08
CA GLU A 315 15.25 112.89 -19.18
C GLU A 315 16.22 112.28 -20.22
N MET A 316 17.27 113.02 -20.60
CA MET A 316 18.34 112.52 -21.47
C MET A 316 19.11 111.33 -20.83
N LEU A 317 19.42 111.43 -19.54
CA LEU A 317 20.15 110.38 -18.80
C LEU A 317 19.33 109.09 -18.66
N ASN A 318 18.01 109.19 -18.42
CA ASN A 318 17.11 108.05 -18.48
C ASN A 318 17.05 107.45 -19.90
N GLY A 319 16.98 108.29 -20.95
CA GLY A 319 17.04 107.82 -22.33
C GLY A 319 18.29 107.01 -22.68
N TYR A 320 19.46 107.37 -22.12
CA TYR A 320 20.68 106.57 -22.23
C TYR A 320 20.61 105.27 -21.41
N LEU A 321 20.10 105.31 -20.18
CA LEU A 321 19.92 104.11 -19.35
C LEU A 321 18.96 103.10 -20.01
N ASP A 322 17.90 103.57 -20.66
CA ASP A 322 16.95 102.72 -21.38
C ASP A 322 17.54 102.18 -22.70
N GLN A 323 18.47 102.89 -23.36
CA GLN A 323 19.27 102.33 -24.45
C GLN A 323 20.22 101.21 -23.97
N ALA A 324 20.88 101.40 -22.82
CA ALA A 324 21.71 100.35 -22.21
C ALA A 324 20.87 99.12 -21.80
N GLN A 325 19.66 99.36 -21.26
CA GLN A 325 18.69 98.32 -20.95
C GLN A 325 18.28 97.54 -22.21
N GLY A 326 18.02 98.24 -23.32
CA GLY A 326 17.74 97.64 -24.62
C GLY A 326 18.88 96.79 -25.17
N LEU A 327 20.13 97.22 -25.00
CA LEU A 327 21.32 96.45 -25.41
C LEU A 327 21.47 95.15 -24.60
N LEU A 328 21.31 95.21 -23.27
CA LEU A 328 21.32 94.01 -22.41
C LEU A 328 20.22 93.02 -22.80
N TYR A 329 19.01 93.50 -23.07
CA TYR A 329 17.92 92.65 -23.58
C TYR A 329 18.25 92.04 -24.94
N ALA A 330 18.85 92.79 -25.87
CA ALA A 330 19.23 92.27 -27.18
C ALA A 330 20.33 91.19 -27.10
N GLU A 331 21.35 91.40 -26.26
CA GLU A 331 22.43 90.43 -26.05
C GLU A 331 21.96 89.12 -25.39
N ALA A 332 20.98 89.20 -24.49
CA ALA A 332 20.37 88.03 -23.88
C ALA A 332 19.40 87.33 -24.86
N GLU A 333 18.58 88.08 -25.58
CA GLU A 333 17.67 87.55 -26.60
C GLU A 333 18.43 86.84 -27.72
N GLN A 334 19.55 87.39 -28.20
CA GLN A 334 20.41 86.75 -29.18
C GLN A 334 20.99 85.44 -28.63
N ALA A 335 21.56 85.44 -27.41
CA ALA A 335 22.12 84.23 -26.81
C ALA A 335 21.09 83.11 -26.59
N VAL A 336 19.83 83.46 -26.29
CA VAL A 336 18.72 82.50 -26.21
C VAL A 336 18.32 81.99 -27.60
N LYS A 337 18.16 82.89 -28.58
CA LYS A 337 17.82 82.52 -29.97
C LYS A 337 18.88 81.60 -30.57
N GLU A 338 20.17 81.85 -30.30
CA GLU A 338 21.29 81.06 -30.81
C GLU A 338 21.31 79.60 -30.32
N LEU A 339 20.55 79.23 -29.29
CA LEU A 339 20.35 77.83 -28.90
C LEU A 339 19.51 77.05 -29.94
N PHE A 340 18.62 77.72 -30.67
CA PHE A 340 17.59 77.07 -31.50
C PHE A 340 17.92 77.05 -32.99
N VAL A 341 17.51 75.99 -33.69
CA VAL A 341 17.66 75.87 -35.15
C VAL A 341 17.05 77.08 -35.84
N ASN A 342 17.77 77.64 -36.82
CA ASN A 342 17.43 78.89 -37.52
C ASN A 342 17.23 80.11 -36.60
N ASN A 343 17.84 80.10 -35.41
CA ASN A 343 17.75 81.13 -34.38
C ASN A 343 16.31 81.47 -33.93
N ASN A 344 15.41 80.48 -33.96
CA ASN A 344 13.98 80.64 -33.68
C ASN A 344 13.53 79.70 -32.53
N PRO A 345 13.15 80.22 -31.34
CA PRO A 345 12.70 79.42 -30.19
C PRO A 345 11.45 78.55 -30.40
N ALA A 346 10.72 78.70 -31.50
CA ALA A 346 9.68 77.74 -31.90
C ALA A 346 10.28 76.37 -32.28
N ASN A 347 11.45 76.37 -32.93
CA ASN A 347 12.15 75.16 -33.39
C ASN A 347 12.83 74.41 -32.22
N VAL A 348 13.41 73.24 -32.50
CA VAL A 348 14.26 72.51 -31.54
C VAL A 348 15.64 73.16 -31.38
N ILE A 349 16.35 72.81 -30.31
CA ILE A 349 17.77 73.16 -30.12
C ILE A 349 18.68 72.64 -31.24
N LYS A 350 19.82 73.32 -31.48
CA LYS A 350 20.87 72.85 -32.40
C LYS A 350 21.67 71.70 -31.78
N ASP A 351 22.22 70.80 -32.60
CA ASP A 351 23.12 69.71 -32.14
C ASP A 351 24.39 70.20 -31.43
N THR A 352 24.82 71.44 -31.71
CA THR A 352 25.97 72.07 -31.05
C THR A 352 25.66 72.65 -29.66
N VAL A 353 24.40 72.58 -29.20
CA VAL A 353 24.02 73.05 -27.86
C VAL A 353 24.52 72.08 -26.80
N THR A 354 25.27 72.65 -25.86
CA THR A 354 25.71 72.00 -24.62
C THR A 354 25.04 72.67 -23.41
N LEU A 355 25.04 71.98 -22.27
CA LEU A 355 24.64 72.58 -20.99
C LEU A 355 25.38 73.90 -20.70
N SER A 356 26.66 73.98 -21.07
CA SER A 356 27.47 75.22 -20.95
C SER A 356 26.90 76.38 -21.76
N THR A 357 26.50 76.16 -23.03
CA THR A 357 25.86 77.22 -23.84
C THR A 357 24.50 77.64 -23.29
N ILE A 358 23.72 76.69 -22.74
CA ILE A 358 22.44 76.99 -22.08
C ILE A 358 22.69 77.84 -20.82
N ASP A 359 23.67 77.47 -19.99
CA ASP A 359 24.02 78.22 -18.77
C ASP A 359 24.61 79.60 -19.07
N ILE A 360 25.29 79.80 -20.20
CA ILE A 360 25.73 81.12 -20.67
C ILE A 360 24.53 82.00 -21.01
N ALA A 361 23.56 81.50 -21.78
CA ALA A 361 22.31 82.22 -22.05
C ALA A 361 21.53 82.51 -20.74
N HIS A 362 21.50 81.54 -19.83
CA HIS A 362 20.81 81.64 -18.54
C HIS A 362 21.44 82.67 -17.61
N LYS A 363 22.77 82.80 -17.59
CA LYS A 363 23.47 83.88 -16.89
C LYS A 363 23.10 85.25 -17.47
N LYS A 364 23.06 85.41 -18.80
CA LYS A 364 22.62 86.65 -19.44
C LYS A 364 21.16 87.00 -19.10
N VAL A 365 20.23 86.04 -19.21
CA VAL A 365 18.81 86.27 -18.90
C VAL A 365 18.60 86.58 -17.41
N ARG A 366 19.28 85.86 -16.50
CA ARG A 366 19.20 86.11 -15.05
C ARG A 366 19.62 87.53 -14.67
N ALA A 367 20.58 88.12 -15.38
CA ALA A 367 21.08 89.46 -15.09
C ALA A 367 20.05 90.59 -15.37
N LEU A 368 19.05 90.37 -16.23
CA LEU A 368 18.07 91.39 -16.65
C LEU A 368 17.13 91.84 -15.51
N GLU A 369 16.55 93.04 -15.61
CA GLU A 369 15.43 93.46 -14.74
C GLU A 369 14.17 92.58 -14.95
N ASN A 370 13.33 92.50 -13.90
CA ASN A 370 12.22 91.55 -13.85
C ASN A 370 11.01 92.06 -14.64
N THR A 371 10.88 91.60 -15.89
CA THR A 371 9.82 91.99 -16.84
C THR A 371 9.22 90.78 -17.55
N ALA A 372 8.10 90.98 -18.23
CA ALA A 372 7.50 89.96 -19.10
C ALA A 372 8.50 89.40 -20.14
N LYS A 373 9.38 90.26 -20.71
CA LYS A 373 10.40 89.83 -21.66
C LYS A 373 11.49 88.96 -21.02
N LYS A 374 11.85 89.20 -19.76
CA LYS A 374 12.74 88.28 -19.00
C LYS A 374 12.07 86.92 -18.80
N ALA A 375 10.78 86.90 -18.46
CA ALA A 375 10.03 85.64 -18.28
C ALA A 375 9.90 84.85 -19.60
N GLU A 376 9.66 85.52 -20.72
CA GLU A 376 9.65 84.90 -22.06
C GLU A 376 11.00 84.25 -22.41
N LEU A 377 12.10 85.01 -22.25
CA LEU A 377 13.45 84.49 -22.51
C LEU A 377 13.83 83.34 -21.56
N GLN A 378 13.38 83.38 -20.30
CA GLN A 378 13.56 82.28 -19.36
C GLN A 378 12.78 81.02 -19.80
N ALA A 379 11.53 81.16 -20.23
CA ALA A 379 10.73 80.04 -20.72
C ALA A 379 11.36 79.36 -21.96
N TYR A 380 12.00 80.13 -22.85
CA TYR A 380 12.79 79.57 -23.95
C TYR A 380 14.06 78.84 -23.46
N ILE A 381 14.74 79.33 -22.42
CA ILE A 381 15.87 78.62 -21.81
C ILE A 381 15.42 77.32 -21.14
N ASP A 382 14.29 77.34 -20.44
CA ASP A 382 13.72 76.17 -19.78
C ASP A 382 13.28 75.11 -20.81
N LYS A 383 12.71 75.54 -21.95
CA LYS A 383 12.49 74.68 -23.13
C LYS A 383 13.81 74.10 -23.65
N ALA A 384 14.83 74.92 -23.93
CA ALA A 384 16.11 74.46 -24.47
C ALA A 384 16.78 73.44 -23.54
N LYS A 385 16.68 73.66 -22.22
CA LYS A 385 17.18 72.74 -21.20
C LYS A 385 16.40 71.42 -21.15
N ALA A 386 15.07 71.47 -21.28
CA ALA A 386 14.24 70.27 -21.34
C ALA A 386 14.53 69.43 -22.59
N GLU A 387 14.66 70.06 -23.77
CA GLU A 387 15.01 69.37 -25.02
C GLU A 387 16.42 68.76 -24.95
N TRP A 388 17.41 69.48 -24.42
CA TRP A 388 18.77 68.99 -24.24
C TRP A 388 18.84 67.80 -23.29
N LEU A 389 18.10 67.87 -22.17
CA LEU A 389 18.03 66.79 -21.19
C LEU A 389 17.34 65.56 -21.79
N ALA A 390 16.17 65.72 -22.42
CA ALA A 390 15.44 64.60 -23.04
C ALA A 390 16.27 63.90 -24.13
N LYS A 391 16.96 64.67 -25.00
CA LYS A 391 17.86 64.13 -26.03
C LYS A 391 19.03 63.36 -25.42
N THR A 392 19.65 63.89 -24.37
CA THR A 392 20.80 63.26 -23.71
C THR A 392 20.42 62.01 -22.91
N GLU A 393 19.34 62.05 -22.13
CA GLU A 393 18.84 60.90 -21.36
C GLU A 393 18.37 59.76 -22.27
N ALA A 394 17.66 60.08 -23.37
CA ALA A 394 17.23 59.07 -24.34
C ALA A 394 18.42 58.43 -25.07
N GLU A 395 19.40 59.23 -25.51
CA GLU A 395 20.60 58.69 -26.16
C GLU A 395 21.45 57.84 -25.21
N GLN A 396 21.53 58.18 -23.92
CA GLN A 396 22.19 57.34 -22.92
C GLN A 396 21.41 56.03 -22.68
N ALA A 397 20.10 56.10 -22.42
CA ALA A 397 19.27 54.93 -22.14
C ALA A 397 19.28 53.92 -23.29
N VAL A 398 19.18 54.39 -24.54
CA VAL A 398 19.27 53.54 -25.74
C VAL A 398 20.65 52.88 -25.85
N LYS A 399 21.74 53.64 -25.66
CA LYS A 399 23.10 53.07 -25.68
C LYS A 399 23.28 52.01 -24.60
N GLU A 400 22.73 52.21 -23.41
CA GLU A 400 22.87 51.28 -22.28
C GLU A 400 22.20 49.92 -22.48
N LEU A 401 21.32 49.75 -23.49
CA LEU A 401 20.82 48.43 -23.90
C LEU A 401 21.90 47.55 -24.55
N PHE A 402 22.92 48.14 -25.20
CA PHE A 402 23.87 47.44 -26.07
C PHE A 402 25.24 47.20 -25.44
N VAL A 403 25.89 46.10 -25.81
CA VAL A 403 27.24 45.74 -25.35
C VAL A 403 28.22 46.88 -25.63
N SER A 404 29.07 47.20 -24.65
CA SER A 404 29.98 48.35 -24.67
C SER A 404 29.32 49.71 -24.92
N ASN A 405 28.02 49.85 -24.60
CA ASN A 405 27.20 51.04 -24.80
C ASN A 405 27.16 51.54 -26.27
N ASN A 406 27.20 50.61 -27.24
CA ASN A 406 27.26 50.92 -28.66
C ASN A 406 26.16 50.17 -29.45
N PRO A 407 25.15 50.89 -30.02
CA PRO A 407 24.06 50.29 -30.80
C PRO A 407 24.45 49.50 -32.06
N ALA A 408 25.71 49.56 -32.50
CA ALA A 408 26.21 48.64 -33.53
C ALA A 408 26.31 47.18 -33.04
N ASN A 409 26.62 46.99 -31.75
CA ASN A 409 26.77 45.66 -31.12
C ASN A 409 25.40 45.01 -30.83
N ALA A 410 25.41 43.78 -30.31
CA ALA A 410 24.22 43.14 -29.77
C ALA A 410 23.78 43.74 -28.42
N ILE A 411 22.54 43.46 -27.99
CA ILE A 411 22.04 43.77 -26.65
C ILE A 411 22.85 43.06 -25.54
N LYS A 412 22.88 43.64 -24.34
CA LYS A 412 23.47 42.99 -23.15
C LYS A 412 22.59 41.84 -22.69
N GLU A 413 23.19 40.77 -22.16
CA GLU A 413 22.43 39.63 -21.57
C GLU A 413 21.50 40.05 -20.42
N THR A 414 21.79 41.18 -19.77
CA THR A 414 20.99 41.77 -18.69
C THR A 414 19.80 42.60 -19.16
N VAL A 415 19.59 42.75 -20.48
CA VAL A 415 18.41 43.44 -21.01
C VAL A 415 17.15 42.63 -20.71
N THR A 416 16.12 43.34 -20.28
CA THR A 416 14.76 42.85 -20.05
C THR A 416 13.76 43.73 -20.80
N GLN A 417 12.54 43.25 -21.00
CA GLN A 417 11.46 44.06 -21.60
C GLN A 417 11.33 45.42 -20.89
N ALA A 418 11.29 45.42 -19.55
CA ALA A 418 11.17 46.65 -18.75
C ALA A 418 12.31 47.66 -18.98
N THR A 419 13.53 47.21 -19.32
CA THR A 419 14.62 48.15 -19.68
C THR A 419 14.48 48.71 -21.09
N ILE A 420 13.89 47.95 -22.03
CA ILE A 420 13.56 48.44 -23.37
C ILE A 420 12.40 49.45 -23.28
N ASP A 421 11.35 49.11 -22.52
CA ASP A 421 10.19 49.97 -22.28
C ASP A 421 10.59 51.32 -21.65
N ALA A 422 11.50 51.30 -20.66
CA ALA A 422 12.01 52.52 -20.03
C ALA A 422 12.85 53.39 -20.97
N ALA A 423 13.65 52.77 -21.85
CA ALA A 423 14.38 53.51 -22.89
C ALA A 423 13.42 54.07 -23.95
N GLN A 424 12.38 53.31 -24.33
CA GLN A 424 11.31 53.73 -25.23
C GLN A 424 10.53 54.93 -24.67
N GLU A 425 10.25 54.98 -23.36
CA GLU A 425 9.64 56.15 -22.70
C GLU A 425 10.51 57.40 -22.83
N LYS A 426 11.83 57.28 -22.64
CA LYS A 426 12.77 58.39 -22.84
C LYS A 426 12.83 58.85 -24.29
N VAL A 427 12.88 57.93 -25.26
CA VAL A 427 12.80 58.25 -26.70
C VAL A 427 11.49 58.96 -27.03
N ASN A 428 10.37 58.54 -26.42
CA ASN A 428 9.06 59.18 -26.61
C ASN A 428 9.02 60.64 -26.11
N ALA A 429 9.86 61.04 -25.15
CA ALA A 429 9.97 62.41 -24.68
C ALA A 429 10.79 63.35 -25.60
N VAL A 430 11.53 62.82 -26.59
CA VAL A 430 12.34 63.64 -27.53
C VAL A 430 11.43 64.41 -28.50
N SER A 431 11.65 65.72 -28.65
CA SER A 431 10.94 66.61 -29.58
C SER A 431 11.58 66.67 -30.99
N ASP A 432 12.90 66.50 -31.06
CA ASP A 432 13.68 66.37 -32.29
C ASP A 432 13.27 65.10 -33.05
N THR A 433 12.48 65.26 -34.12
CA THR A 433 11.92 64.15 -34.90
C THR A 433 12.96 63.33 -35.63
N ALA A 434 14.09 63.93 -36.03
CA ALA A 434 15.17 63.23 -36.71
C ALA A 434 15.96 62.36 -35.73
N LYS A 435 16.37 62.93 -34.58
CA LYS A 435 17.06 62.15 -33.55
C LYS A 435 16.16 61.11 -32.89
N LYS A 436 14.86 61.40 -32.75
CA LYS A 436 13.86 60.42 -32.27
C LYS A 436 13.77 59.22 -33.20
N ALA A 437 13.75 59.42 -34.52
CA ALA A 437 13.72 58.32 -35.49
C ALA A 437 15.00 57.46 -35.45
N GLU A 438 16.17 58.09 -35.31
CA GLU A 438 17.45 57.38 -35.12
C GLU A 438 17.41 56.50 -33.85
N LEU A 439 17.01 57.07 -32.72
CA LEU A 439 16.93 56.36 -31.44
C LEU A 439 15.83 55.28 -31.44
N GLN A 440 14.71 55.51 -32.13
CA GLN A 440 13.64 54.52 -32.29
C GLN A 440 14.14 53.28 -33.06
N ALA A 441 14.88 53.46 -34.15
CA ALA A 441 15.45 52.32 -34.90
C ALA A 441 16.39 51.46 -34.05
N TYR A 442 17.05 52.04 -33.04
CA TYR A 442 17.82 51.29 -32.05
C TYR A 442 16.95 50.59 -30.99
N ILE A 443 15.83 51.18 -30.55
CA ILE A 443 14.83 50.47 -29.72
C ILE A 443 14.26 49.27 -30.49
N ASP A 444 13.86 49.47 -31.75
CA ASP A 444 13.28 48.43 -32.61
C ASP A 444 14.26 47.27 -32.82
N LYS A 445 15.56 47.58 -33.02
CA LYS A 445 16.64 46.58 -33.04
C LYS A 445 16.76 45.83 -31.70
N ALA A 446 16.77 46.56 -30.57
CA ALA A 446 16.91 45.96 -29.26
C ALA A 446 15.75 45.01 -28.94
N GLN A 447 14.52 45.37 -29.31
CA GLN A 447 13.34 44.51 -29.20
C GLN A 447 13.48 43.27 -30.07
N ALA A 448 13.90 43.41 -31.33
CA ALA A 448 14.06 42.27 -32.24
C ALA A 448 15.12 41.27 -31.74
N GLU A 449 16.25 41.74 -31.22
CA GLU A 449 17.26 40.86 -30.60
C GLU A 449 16.77 40.22 -29.28
N PHE A 450 16.00 40.96 -28.47
CA PHE A 450 15.42 40.44 -27.23
C PHE A 450 14.36 39.37 -27.48
N ASP A 451 13.51 39.55 -28.49
CA ASP A 451 12.53 38.56 -28.94
C ASP A 451 13.20 37.28 -29.45
N VAL A 452 14.28 37.41 -30.23
CA VAL A 452 15.09 36.27 -30.71
C VAL A 452 15.76 35.54 -29.55
N LYS A 453 16.34 36.26 -28.57
CA LYS A 453 16.93 35.66 -27.37
C LYS A 453 15.87 34.90 -26.56
N THR A 454 14.72 35.52 -26.31
CA THR A 454 13.63 34.94 -25.52
C THR A 454 13.08 33.66 -26.16
N GLU A 455 12.99 33.60 -27.49
CA GLU A 455 12.61 32.38 -28.22
C GLU A 455 13.71 31.29 -28.14
N ALA A 456 15.00 31.66 -28.17
CA ALA A 456 16.10 30.71 -28.02
C ALA A 456 16.17 30.11 -26.59
N ASP A 457 15.93 30.93 -25.57
CA ASP A 457 15.83 30.49 -24.17
C ASP A 457 14.64 29.52 -24.02
N ALA A 458 13.44 29.89 -24.52
CA ALA A 458 12.23 29.07 -24.46
C ALA A 458 12.39 27.71 -25.18
N LYS A 459 13.05 27.68 -26.35
CA LYS A 459 13.41 26.45 -27.07
C LYS A 459 14.29 25.53 -26.22
N THR A 460 15.30 26.10 -25.57
CA THR A 460 16.27 25.35 -24.75
C THR A 460 15.59 24.74 -23.52
N GLU A 461 14.79 25.53 -22.80
CA GLU A 461 14.02 25.04 -21.65
C GLU A 461 13.02 23.95 -22.03
N ALA A 462 12.29 24.12 -23.16
CA ALA A 462 11.32 23.14 -23.63
C ALA A 462 12.00 21.83 -24.07
N GLU A 463 13.13 21.90 -24.79
CA GLU A 463 13.87 20.72 -25.20
C GLU A 463 14.45 19.97 -24.00
N GLN A 464 14.98 20.68 -22.99
CA GLN A 464 15.46 20.05 -21.75
C GLN A 464 14.31 19.38 -20.99
N ALA A 465 13.21 20.08 -20.74
CA ALA A 465 12.07 19.56 -19.99
C ALA A 465 11.45 18.31 -20.65
N VAL A 466 11.35 18.30 -21.98
CA VAL A 466 10.86 17.14 -22.75
C VAL A 466 11.84 15.98 -22.72
N LYS A 467 13.15 16.23 -22.92
CA LYS A 467 14.18 15.18 -22.81
C LYS A 467 14.20 14.55 -21.43
N GLU A 468 14.03 15.36 -20.37
CA GLU A 468 14.04 14.88 -18.99
C GLU A 468 12.89 13.93 -18.62
N LEU A 469 11.85 13.80 -19.44
CA LEU A 469 10.83 12.76 -19.29
C LEU A 469 11.38 11.35 -19.60
N PHE A 470 12.42 11.21 -20.43
CA PHE A 470 12.87 9.93 -20.97
C PHE A 470 14.15 9.39 -20.32
N VAL A 471 14.27 8.07 -20.22
CA VAL A 471 15.47 7.40 -19.69
C VAL A 471 16.70 7.81 -20.51
N SER A 472 17.79 8.13 -19.80
CA SER A 472 19.02 8.71 -20.39
C SER A 472 18.79 9.97 -21.24
N ASN A 473 17.72 10.73 -20.95
CA ASN A 473 17.33 11.96 -21.62
C ASN A 473 17.13 11.82 -23.15
N ASN A 474 16.68 10.65 -23.62
CA ASN A 474 16.53 10.31 -25.03
C ASN A 474 15.13 9.73 -25.35
N PRO A 475 14.28 10.39 -26.16
CA PRO A 475 12.95 9.91 -26.53
C PRO A 475 12.87 8.55 -27.26
N ALA A 476 13.99 8.01 -27.77
CA ALA A 476 14.02 6.65 -28.29
C ALA A 476 13.80 5.59 -27.17
N ASN A 477 14.19 5.92 -25.93
CA ASN A 477 13.98 5.09 -24.75
C ASN A 477 12.54 5.24 -24.22
N GLY A 478 12.22 4.51 -23.14
CA GLY A 478 10.98 4.72 -22.39
C GLY A 478 11.04 5.94 -21.46
N ILE A 479 9.87 6.38 -20.98
CA ILE A 479 9.77 7.37 -19.90
C ILE A 479 10.46 6.90 -18.61
N LYS A 480 10.98 7.83 -17.80
CA LYS A 480 11.56 7.54 -16.49
C LYS A 480 10.48 7.03 -15.53
N THR A 481 10.88 6.18 -14.57
CA THR A 481 9.98 5.64 -13.53
C THR A 481 9.28 6.72 -12.71
N THR A 482 9.91 7.89 -12.57
CA THR A 482 9.44 9.08 -11.84
C THR A 482 8.50 10.00 -12.62
N VAL A 483 8.24 9.74 -13.91
CA VAL A 483 7.30 10.56 -14.69
C VAL A 483 5.88 10.39 -14.17
N THR A 484 5.25 11.53 -13.93
CA THR A 484 3.84 11.70 -13.55
C THR A 484 3.13 12.59 -14.56
N GLN A 485 1.79 12.66 -14.49
CA GLN A 485 1.02 13.58 -15.33
C GLN A 485 1.52 15.03 -15.18
N ALA A 486 1.71 15.50 -13.94
CA ALA A 486 2.18 16.85 -13.65
C ALA A 486 3.56 17.19 -14.26
N THR A 487 4.47 16.21 -14.39
CA THR A 487 5.75 16.43 -15.10
C THR A 487 5.59 16.52 -16.62
N ILE A 488 4.63 15.78 -17.19
CA ILE A 488 4.29 15.90 -18.62
C ILE A 488 3.60 17.24 -18.88
N ASP A 489 2.65 17.64 -18.01
CA ASP A 489 1.95 18.92 -18.09
C ASP A 489 2.91 20.12 -17.98
N ALA A 490 3.95 20.02 -17.14
CA ALA A 490 4.99 21.04 -17.01
C ALA A 490 5.85 21.16 -18.28
N ALA A 491 6.26 20.03 -18.88
CA ALA A 491 6.97 20.02 -20.16
C ALA A 491 6.07 20.56 -21.29
N GLN A 492 4.79 20.16 -21.33
CA GLN A 492 3.77 20.65 -22.25
C GLN A 492 3.59 22.17 -22.15
N ALA A 493 3.62 22.75 -20.95
CA ALA A 493 3.55 24.19 -20.75
C ALA A 493 4.76 24.93 -21.35
N LYS A 494 5.99 24.38 -21.22
CA LYS A 494 7.18 24.93 -21.87
C LYS A 494 7.11 24.79 -23.40
N VAL A 495 6.71 23.64 -23.93
CA VAL A 495 6.48 23.45 -25.38
C VAL A 495 5.43 24.41 -25.92
N ASN A 496 4.37 24.71 -25.15
CA ASN A 496 3.35 25.68 -25.53
C ASN A 496 3.88 27.12 -25.63
N ALA A 497 4.96 27.48 -24.94
CA ALA A 497 5.57 28.81 -25.00
C ALA A 497 6.45 29.05 -26.23
N VAL A 498 7.00 27.99 -26.85
CA VAL A 498 7.83 28.07 -28.07
C VAL A 498 7.01 28.65 -29.23
N LYS A 499 7.50 29.68 -29.93
CA LYS A 499 6.85 30.29 -31.10
C LYS A 499 7.19 29.54 -32.39
N ASP A 500 8.39 28.97 -32.50
CA ASP A 500 8.86 28.18 -33.65
C ASP A 500 8.00 26.94 -33.87
N THR A 501 7.23 26.94 -34.95
CA THR A 501 6.24 25.90 -35.25
C THR A 501 6.85 24.54 -35.56
N ALA A 502 8.05 24.51 -36.14
CA ALA A 502 8.74 23.26 -36.48
C ALA A 502 9.30 22.59 -35.21
N LYS A 503 10.02 23.36 -34.37
CA LYS A 503 10.57 22.85 -33.12
C LYS A 503 9.47 22.51 -32.10
N LYS A 504 8.39 23.30 -32.07
CA LYS A 504 7.20 23.00 -31.27
C LYS A 504 6.55 21.67 -31.69
N ALA A 505 6.40 21.40 -33.00
CA ALA A 505 5.84 20.15 -33.49
C ALA A 505 6.72 18.93 -33.15
N GLU A 506 8.05 19.05 -33.25
CA GLU A 506 9.02 18.03 -32.84
C GLU A 506 8.86 17.69 -31.34
N LEU A 507 8.92 18.70 -30.47
CA LEU A 507 8.81 18.50 -29.03
C LEU A 507 7.41 18.01 -28.61
N GLN A 508 6.35 18.48 -29.28
CA GLN A 508 4.98 18.00 -29.05
C GLN A 508 4.81 16.51 -29.37
N ALA A 509 5.50 15.99 -30.41
CA ALA A 509 5.47 14.57 -30.71
C ALA A 509 6.07 13.72 -29.56
N TYR A 510 7.15 14.20 -28.93
CA TYR A 510 7.74 13.55 -27.76
C TYR A 510 6.87 13.69 -26.50
N VAL A 511 6.20 14.84 -26.26
CA VAL A 511 5.22 14.97 -25.17
C VAL A 511 4.06 13.98 -25.35
N ASN A 512 3.52 13.87 -26.57
CA ASN A 512 2.48 12.90 -26.91
C ASN A 512 2.93 11.45 -26.71
N GLN A 513 4.19 11.13 -27.04
CA GLN A 513 4.78 9.82 -26.77
C GLN A 513 4.86 9.52 -25.27
N ALA A 514 5.37 10.48 -24.47
CA ALA A 514 5.45 10.32 -23.02
C ALA A 514 4.05 10.10 -22.38
N GLN A 515 3.04 10.83 -22.88
CA GLN A 515 1.65 10.66 -22.46
C GLN A 515 1.11 9.26 -22.79
N ALA A 516 1.39 8.75 -23.99
CA ALA A 516 0.97 7.42 -24.40
C ALA A 516 1.64 6.32 -23.56
N GLU A 517 2.94 6.45 -23.26
CA GLU A 517 3.68 5.50 -22.42
C GLU A 517 3.22 5.50 -20.96
N LEU A 518 2.94 6.67 -20.38
CA LEU A 518 2.37 6.78 -19.03
C LEU A 518 0.97 6.14 -18.97
N SER A 519 0.15 6.39 -20.00
CA SER A 519 -1.20 5.80 -20.13
C SER A 519 -1.14 4.28 -20.25
N ALA A 520 -0.20 3.74 -21.04
CA ALA A 520 0.03 2.30 -21.16
C ALA A 520 0.48 1.66 -19.84
N LYS A 521 1.41 2.31 -19.11
CA LYS A 521 1.87 1.88 -17.78
C LYS A 521 0.71 1.79 -16.78
N ILE A 522 -0.16 2.80 -16.72
CA ILE A 522 -1.35 2.82 -15.84
C ILE A 522 -2.35 1.73 -16.26
N ALA A 523 -2.67 1.61 -17.56
CA ALA A 523 -3.63 0.63 -18.06
C ALA A 523 -3.16 -0.83 -17.87
N ALA A 524 -1.85 -1.10 -17.96
CA ALA A 524 -1.26 -2.39 -17.65
C ALA A 524 -1.31 -2.70 -16.15
N GLU A 525 -0.94 -1.75 -15.29
CA GLU A 525 -0.99 -1.94 -13.83
C GLU A 525 -2.43 -2.18 -13.34
N GLN A 526 -3.43 -1.49 -13.89
CA GLN A 526 -4.84 -1.75 -13.58
C GLN A 526 -5.26 -3.15 -14.04
N ALA A 527 -4.97 -3.53 -15.29
CA ALA A 527 -5.40 -4.82 -15.84
C ALA A 527 -4.78 -6.02 -15.09
N VAL A 528 -3.51 -5.92 -14.68
CA VAL A 528 -2.83 -6.92 -13.86
C VAL A 528 -3.46 -7.03 -12.47
N LYS A 529 -3.76 -5.89 -11.81
CA LYS A 529 -4.48 -5.89 -10.53
C LYS A 529 -5.84 -6.57 -10.63
N GLU A 530 -6.57 -6.30 -11.72
CA GLU A 530 -7.91 -6.85 -11.96
C GLU A 530 -7.98 -8.37 -12.13
N LEU A 531 -6.84 -9.08 -12.29
CA LEU A 531 -6.81 -10.55 -12.30
C LEU A 531 -7.04 -11.16 -10.89
N PHE A 532 -6.79 -10.40 -9.83
CA PHE A 532 -6.71 -10.89 -8.44
C PHE A 532 -7.88 -10.42 -7.56
N VAL A 533 -8.22 -11.23 -6.54
CA VAL A 533 -9.28 -10.89 -5.58
C VAL A 533 -8.96 -9.57 -4.88
N GLY A 534 -9.95 -8.67 -4.80
CA GLY A 534 -9.77 -7.33 -4.23
C GLY A 534 -8.86 -6.40 -5.04
N ASN A 535 -8.60 -6.72 -6.31
CA ASN A 535 -7.68 -6.00 -7.20
C ASN A 535 -6.25 -5.87 -6.64
N ASN A 536 -5.76 -6.90 -5.93
CA ASN A 536 -4.48 -6.91 -5.24
C ASN A 536 -3.65 -8.17 -5.60
N PRO A 537 -2.53 -8.04 -6.34
CA PRO A 537 -1.65 -9.16 -6.71
C PRO A 537 -1.02 -9.96 -5.56
N ALA A 538 -1.13 -9.52 -4.31
CA ALA A 538 -0.78 -10.38 -3.15
C ALA A 538 -1.77 -11.55 -2.98
N ASN A 539 -3.05 -11.34 -3.26
CA ASN A 539 -4.13 -12.31 -3.10
C ASN A 539 -4.11 -13.40 -4.20
N GLY A 540 -5.01 -14.38 -4.13
CA GLY A 540 -5.23 -15.34 -5.21
C GLY A 540 -6.00 -14.74 -6.39
N ILE A 541 -5.99 -15.46 -7.53
CA ILE A 541 -6.79 -15.11 -8.72
C ILE A 541 -8.30 -15.05 -8.43
N LYS A 542 -9.04 -14.27 -9.23
CA LYS A 542 -10.52 -14.26 -9.18
C LYS A 542 -11.10 -15.61 -9.62
N THR A 543 -12.20 -16.02 -8.98
CA THR A 543 -12.89 -17.29 -9.29
C THR A 543 -13.36 -17.38 -10.75
N THR A 544 -13.70 -16.23 -11.35
CA THR A 544 -14.15 -16.04 -12.74
C THR A 544 -13.01 -15.74 -13.73
N LEU A 545 -11.74 -15.86 -13.34
CA LEU A 545 -10.61 -15.58 -14.22
C LEU A 545 -10.55 -16.61 -15.37
N THR A 546 -10.27 -16.13 -16.59
CA THR A 546 -10.09 -16.95 -17.79
C THR A 546 -8.74 -16.67 -18.46
N GLN A 547 -8.29 -17.57 -19.34
CA GLN A 547 -7.05 -17.36 -20.10
C GLN A 547 -7.10 -16.04 -20.89
N ALA A 548 -8.19 -15.78 -21.61
CA ALA A 548 -8.37 -14.55 -22.39
C ALA A 548 -8.26 -13.26 -21.55
N THR A 549 -8.63 -13.29 -20.26
CA THR A 549 -8.42 -12.13 -19.36
C THR A 549 -6.96 -11.97 -18.93
N ILE A 550 -6.19 -13.06 -18.82
CA ILE A 550 -4.74 -13.00 -18.60
C ILE A 550 -4.06 -12.49 -19.88
N ASP A 551 -4.41 -13.03 -21.05
CA ASP A 551 -3.85 -12.64 -22.36
C ASP A 551 -4.08 -11.14 -22.65
N ALA A 552 -5.26 -10.61 -22.31
CA ALA A 552 -5.58 -9.20 -22.44
C ALA A 552 -4.78 -8.29 -21.49
N ALA A 553 -4.39 -8.78 -20.32
CA ALA A 553 -3.48 -8.07 -19.41
C ALA A 553 -2.02 -8.18 -19.90
N GLN A 554 -1.59 -9.36 -20.35
CA GLN A 554 -0.28 -9.60 -20.97
C GLN A 554 -0.04 -8.69 -22.17
N ALA A 555 -1.05 -8.49 -23.03
CA ALA A 555 -0.97 -7.58 -24.18
C ALA A 555 -0.68 -6.12 -23.74
N LYS A 556 -1.28 -5.66 -22.64
CA LYS A 556 -1.02 -4.34 -22.06
C LYS A 556 0.37 -4.26 -21.42
N VAL A 557 0.79 -5.28 -20.67
CA VAL A 557 2.16 -5.38 -20.11
C VAL A 557 3.21 -5.40 -21.22
N ASN A 558 2.93 -6.04 -22.35
CA ASN A 558 3.82 -6.06 -23.50
C ASN A 558 4.07 -4.66 -24.10
N ALA A 559 3.09 -3.75 -24.04
CA ALA A 559 3.20 -2.37 -24.51
C ALA A 559 3.98 -1.44 -23.56
N VAL A 560 4.27 -1.85 -22.31
CA VAL A 560 5.08 -1.05 -21.37
C VAL A 560 6.55 -1.04 -21.80
N LYS A 561 7.15 0.16 -21.93
CA LYS A 561 8.60 0.34 -22.19
C LYS A 561 9.47 0.37 -20.92
N ASP A 562 8.91 0.79 -19.79
CA ASP A 562 9.55 0.77 -18.46
C ASP A 562 9.89 -0.68 -18.10
N THR A 563 11.14 -1.10 -18.30
CA THR A 563 11.55 -2.51 -18.19
C THR A 563 11.44 -3.05 -16.78
N ALA A 564 11.70 -2.22 -15.76
CA ALA A 564 11.55 -2.58 -14.36
C ALA A 564 10.08 -2.80 -14.01
N LYS A 565 9.19 -1.86 -14.38
CA LYS A 565 7.75 -2.00 -14.14
C LYS A 565 7.14 -3.13 -14.97
N LYS A 566 7.62 -3.35 -16.20
CA LYS A 566 7.22 -4.49 -17.03
C LYS A 566 7.56 -5.82 -16.36
N ALA A 567 8.76 -5.97 -15.80
CA ALA A 567 9.14 -7.19 -15.08
C ALA A 567 8.31 -7.42 -13.79
N GLU A 568 8.02 -6.36 -13.02
CA GLU A 568 7.12 -6.40 -11.87
C GLU A 568 5.72 -6.90 -12.26
N LEU A 569 5.14 -6.32 -13.31
CA LEU A 569 3.83 -6.69 -13.83
C LEU A 569 3.82 -8.08 -14.48
N GLN A 570 4.91 -8.48 -15.13
CA GLN A 570 5.07 -9.82 -15.71
C GLN A 570 5.03 -10.91 -14.63
N ALA A 571 5.78 -10.73 -13.53
CA ALA A 571 5.77 -11.69 -12.42
C ALA A 571 4.35 -11.86 -11.79
N HIS A 572 3.48 -10.85 -11.92
CA HIS A 572 2.08 -10.97 -11.56
C HIS A 572 1.22 -11.68 -12.62
N ILE A 573 1.48 -11.49 -13.92
CA ILE A 573 0.89 -12.33 -14.98
C ILE A 573 1.27 -13.80 -14.76
N ASP A 574 2.55 -14.10 -14.57
CA ASP A 574 3.09 -15.45 -14.41
C ASP A 574 2.47 -16.16 -13.19
N LYS A 575 2.28 -15.42 -12.09
CA LYS A 575 1.54 -15.90 -10.91
C LYS A 575 0.08 -16.23 -11.25
N ALA A 576 -0.63 -15.34 -11.95
CA ALA A 576 -2.02 -15.56 -12.33
C ALA A 576 -2.17 -16.78 -13.25
N GLN A 577 -1.23 -16.94 -14.19
CA GLN A 577 -1.14 -18.09 -15.09
C GLN A 577 -0.94 -19.39 -14.32
N ALA A 578 0.02 -19.44 -13.40
CA ALA A 578 0.29 -20.63 -12.59
C ALA A 578 -0.89 -21.03 -11.70
N GLU A 579 -1.58 -20.06 -11.09
CA GLU A 579 -2.77 -20.34 -10.28
C GLU A 579 -3.97 -20.79 -11.13
N LEU A 580 -4.11 -20.31 -12.37
CA LEU A 580 -5.15 -20.76 -13.29
C LEU A 580 -4.88 -22.18 -13.80
N SER A 581 -3.64 -22.49 -14.20
CA SER A 581 -3.23 -23.84 -14.63
C SER A 581 -3.38 -24.86 -13.50
N ALA A 582 -3.00 -24.53 -12.26
CA ALA A 582 -3.21 -25.41 -11.11
C ALA A 582 -4.70 -25.73 -10.90
N LYS A 583 -5.60 -24.75 -11.10
CA LYS A 583 -7.05 -24.92 -11.00
C LYS A 583 -7.61 -25.82 -12.11
N THR A 584 -7.20 -25.63 -13.36
CA THR A 584 -7.69 -26.45 -14.49
C THR A 584 -7.14 -27.87 -14.44
N GLU A 585 -5.85 -28.05 -14.11
CA GLU A 585 -5.24 -29.38 -13.96
C GLU A 585 -5.84 -30.19 -12.81
N ALA A 586 -6.15 -29.55 -11.68
CA ALA A 586 -6.82 -30.22 -10.56
C ALA A 586 -8.26 -30.62 -10.93
N GLU A 587 -9.00 -29.76 -11.63
CA GLU A 587 -10.35 -30.08 -12.10
C GLU A 587 -10.35 -31.22 -13.13
N GLN A 588 -9.36 -31.26 -14.04
CA GLN A 588 -9.19 -32.38 -14.97
C GLN A 588 -8.86 -33.69 -14.25
N ALA A 589 -7.86 -33.70 -13.37
CA ALA A 589 -7.43 -34.92 -12.67
C ALA A 589 -8.54 -35.51 -11.78
N VAL A 590 -9.33 -34.66 -11.10
CA VAL A 590 -10.51 -35.09 -10.34
C VAL A 590 -11.58 -35.69 -11.25
N LYS A 591 -11.89 -35.04 -12.38
CA LYS A 591 -12.84 -35.57 -13.36
C LYS A 591 -12.41 -36.93 -13.90
N GLU A 592 -11.12 -37.12 -14.19
CA GLU A 592 -10.57 -38.33 -14.77
C GLU A 592 -10.67 -39.58 -13.88
N LEU A 593 -10.93 -39.45 -12.57
CA LEU A 593 -11.25 -40.58 -11.70
C LEU A 593 -12.61 -41.23 -12.03
N PHE A 594 -13.56 -40.47 -12.59
CA PHE A 594 -14.95 -40.88 -12.73
C PHE A 594 -15.34 -41.28 -14.15
N VAL A 595 -16.29 -42.21 -14.28
CA VAL A 595 -16.84 -42.67 -15.56
C VAL A 595 -17.36 -41.48 -16.38
N SER A 596 -17.05 -41.46 -17.67
CA SER A 596 -17.34 -40.34 -18.59
C SER A 596 -16.77 -38.98 -18.14
N ASN A 597 -15.71 -38.99 -17.34
CA ASN A 597 -15.05 -37.80 -16.77
C ASN A 597 -16.00 -36.87 -15.98
N ASN A 598 -17.00 -37.44 -15.31
CA ASN A 598 -18.05 -36.70 -14.59
C ASN A 598 -18.16 -37.16 -13.11
N PRO A 599 -17.81 -36.32 -12.12
CA PRO A 599 -17.90 -36.65 -10.69
C PRO A 599 -19.29 -37.00 -10.14
N ALA A 600 -20.36 -36.81 -10.91
CA ALA A 600 -21.68 -37.36 -10.57
C ALA A 600 -21.71 -38.91 -10.66
N ASN A 601 -20.99 -39.49 -11.62
CA ASN A 601 -20.90 -40.94 -11.86
C ASN A 601 -20.02 -41.65 -10.82
N THR A 602 -19.89 -42.97 -10.92
CA THR A 602 -18.95 -43.77 -10.11
C THR A 602 -17.51 -43.70 -10.62
N ILE A 603 -16.54 -44.11 -9.81
CA ILE A 603 -15.13 -44.19 -10.20
C ILE A 603 -14.88 -45.30 -11.23
N LYS A 604 -13.97 -45.06 -12.16
CA LYS A 604 -13.55 -46.04 -13.19
C LYS A 604 -12.99 -47.32 -12.54
N THR A 605 -13.01 -48.43 -13.28
CA THR A 605 -12.39 -49.70 -12.86
C THR A 605 -10.87 -49.63 -12.81
N THR A 606 -10.26 -48.66 -13.48
CA THR A 606 -8.81 -48.42 -13.54
C THR A 606 -8.29 -47.47 -12.46
N VAL A 607 -9.15 -46.96 -11.56
CA VAL A 607 -8.72 -46.11 -10.44
C VAL A 607 -7.98 -46.96 -9.41
N THR A 608 -6.82 -46.46 -8.99
CA THR A 608 -6.02 -46.99 -7.88
C THR A 608 -5.79 -45.89 -6.85
N GLN A 609 -5.37 -46.25 -5.64
CA GLN A 609 -5.02 -45.27 -4.60
C GLN A 609 -4.05 -44.20 -5.11
N ALA A 610 -2.99 -44.60 -5.83
CA ALA A 610 -2.02 -43.68 -6.42
C ALA A 610 -2.63 -42.66 -7.41
N THR A 611 -3.72 -43.01 -8.12
CA THR A 611 -4.43 -42.04 -8.97
C THR A 611 -5.28 -41.05 -8.17
N ILE A 612 -5.86 -41.48 -7.05
CA ILE A 612 -6.59 -40.61 -6.12
C ILE A 612 -5.59 -39.67 -5.42
N ASP A 613 -4.46 -40.19 -4.94
CA ASP A 613 -3.39 -39.42 -4.30
C ASP A 613 -2.79 -38.37 -5.26
N ALA A 614 -2.60 -38.71 -6.53
CA ALA A 614 -2.12 -37.78 -7.55
C ALA A 614 -3.13 -36.66 -7.83
N ALA A 615 -4.42 -36.97 -7.90
CA ALA A 615 -5.47 -35.96 -8.04
C ALA A 615 -5.58 -35.09 -6.77
N GLN A 616 -5.49 -35.68 -5.58
CA GLN A 616 -5.44 -35.00 -4.28
C GLN A 616 -4.25 -34.04 -4.17
N ALA A 617 -3.07 -34.44 -4.68
CA ALA A 617 -1.89 -33.58 -4.74
C ALA A 617 -2.12 -32.34 -5.60
N LYS A 618 -2.80 -32.48 -6.75
CA LYS A 618 -3.20 -31.33 -7.58
C LYS A 618 -4.27 -30.45 -6.91
N VAL A 619 -5.29 -31.04 -6.29
CA VAL A 619 -6.28 -30.28 -5.48
C VAL A 619 -5.60 -29.51 -4.35
N ASN A 620 -4.50 -30.03 -3.80
CA ASN A 620 -3.76 -29.35 -2.74
C ASN A 620 -3.05 -28.06 -3.18
N THR A 621 -2.66 -27.90 -4.45
CA THR A 621 -2.01 -26.66 -4.94
C THR A 621 -3.01 -25.53 -5.27
N VAL A 622 -4.30 -25.85 -5.43
CA VAL A 622 -5.36 -24.86 -5.71
C VAL A 622 -5.49 -23.86 -4.55
N LYS A 623 -5.52 -22.55 -4.88
CA LYS A 623 -5.73 -21.47 -3.90
C LYS A 623 -7.15 -20.89 -3.86
N ASP A 624 -7.94 -21.13 -4.90
CA ASP A 624 -9.37 -20.86 -4.93
C ASP A 624 -10.05 -21.78 -3.89
N THR A 625 -10.36 -21.24 -2.71
CA THR A 625 -10.84 -22.04 -1.56
C THR A 625 -12.20 -22.68 -1.81
N ALA A 626 -13.07 -22.02 -2.58
CA ALA A 626 -14.37 -22.55 -2.95
C ALA A 626 -14.20 -23.71 -3.93
N LYS A 627 -13.41 -23.54 -4.99
CA LYS A 627 -13.15 -24.62 -5.96
C LYS A 627 -12.35 -25.78 -5.34
N LYS A 628 -11.43 -25.49 -4.42
CA LYS A 628 -10.71 -26.52 -3.67
C LYS A 628 -11.66 -27.37 -2.82
N ALA A 629 -12.63 -26.76 -2.13
CA ALA A 629 -13.63 -27.50 -1.35
C ALA A 629 -14.54 -28.37 -2.24
N GLU A 630 -14.98 -27.87 -3.40
CA GLU A 630 -15.72 -28.62 -4.41
C GLU A 630 -14.94 -29.85 -4.89
N LEU A 631 -13.70 -29.65 -5.33
CA LEU A 631 -12.82 -30.72 -5.81
C LEU A 631 -12.45 -31.72 -4.70
N GLN A 632 -12.27 -31.25 -3.46
CA GLN A 632 -12.01 -32.12 -2.29
C GLN A 632 -13.22 -33.01 -1.98
N ALA A 633 -14.45 -32.52 -2.09
CA ALA A 633 -15.65 -33.36 -1.93
C ALA A 633 -15.71 -34.49 -2.96
N HIS A 634 -15.24 -34.23 -4.20
CA HIS A 634 -15.11 -35.26 -5.23
C HIS A 634 -13.97 -36.26 -4.95
N ILE A 635 -12.81 -35.82 -4.45
CA ILE A 635 -11.75 -36.74 -3.97
C ILE A 635 -12.29 -37.64 -2.86
N ASN A 636 -12.98 -37.08 -1.86
CA ASN A 636 -13.53 -37.85 -0.74
C ASN A 636 -14.55 -38.90 -1.21
N LYS A 637 -15.39 -38.56 -2.21
CA LYS A 637 -16.29 -39.53 -2.87
C LYS A 637 -15.50 -40.64 -3.57
N ALA A 638 -14.46 -40.28 -4.32
CA ALA A 638 -13.64 -41.25 -5.06
C ALA A 638 -12.94 -42.24 -4.11
N GLN A 639 -12.44 -41.75 -2.97
CA GLN A 639 -11.86 -42.59 -1.92
C GLN A 639 -12.90 -43.56 -1.35
N ALA A 640 -14.06 -43.07 -0.91
CA ALA A 640 -15.11 -43.92 -0.34
C ALA A 640 -15.64 -44.99 -1.31
N GLU A 641 -15.71 -44.69 -2.61
CA GLU A 641 -16.04 -45.70 -3.64
C GLU A 641 -14.89 -46.69 -3.90
N PHE A 642 -13.64 -46.29 -3.74
CA PHE A 642 -12.47 -47.17 -3.88
C PHE A 642 -12.38 -48.14 -2.70
N ASP A 643 -12.45 -47.63 -1.48
CA ASP A 643 -12.49 -48.42 -0.24
C ASP A 643 -13.63 -49.44 -0.28
N ALA A 644 -14.82 -49.03 -0.70
CA ALA A 644 -15.98 -49.93 -0.84
C ALA A 644 -15.79 -51.03 -1.90
N LYS A 645 -14.98 -50.81 -2.94
CA LYS A 645 -14.59 -51.85 -3.91
C LYS A 645 -13.56 -52.82 -3.34
N ILE A 646 -12.59 -52.32 -2.57
CA ILE A 646 -11.58 -53.16 -1.89
C ILE A 646 -12.25 -54.07 -0.86
N GLU A 647 -13.13 -53.53 -0.01
CA GLU A 647 -13.86 -54.32 0.99
C GLU A 647 -14.75 -55.40 0.36
N GLU A 648 -15.40 -55.11 -0.77
CA GLU A 648 -16.19 -56.11 -1.52
C GLU A 648 -15.29 -57.19 -2.16
N ALA A 649 -14.09 -56.84 -2.64
CA ALA A 649 -13.13 -57.81 -3.18
C ALA A 649 -12.54 -58.71 -2.08
N ASN A 650 -12.25 -58.14 -0.90
CA ASN A 650 -11.82 -58.87 0.29
C ASN A 650 -12.92 -59.85 0.74
N ALA A 651 -14.17 -59.37 0.90
CA ALA A 651 -15.30 -60.20 1.30
C ALA A 651 -15.54 -61.39 0.37
N LYS A 652 -15.45 -61.20 -0.96
CA LYS A 652 -15.52 -62.31 -1.93
C LYS A 652 -14.39 -63.33 -1.75
N THR A 653 -13.17 -62.86 -1.53
CA THR A 653 -11.98 -63.72 -1.38
C THR A 653 -12.05 -64.55 -0.10
N GLU A 654 -12.40 -63.93 1.02
CA GLU A 654 -12.60 -64.62 2.31
C GLU A 654 -13.75 -65.62 2.24
N ALA A 655 -14.88 -65.26 1.62
CA ALA A 655 -16.03 -66.14 1.47
C ALA A 655 -15.73 -67.32 0.52
N GLU A 656 -15.01 -67.09 -0.58
CA GLU A 656 -14.50 -68.16 -1.44
C GLU A 656 -13.60 -69.12 -0.68
N GLN A 657 -12.65 -68.61 0.12
CA GLN A 657 -11.74 -69.44 0.89
C GLN A 657 -12.48 -70.26 1.95
N ALA A 658 -13.30 -69.63 2.78
CA ALA A 658 -14.05 -70.30 3.84
C ALA A 658 -14.98 -71.40 3.31
N VAL A 659 -15.65 -71.15 2.17
CA VAL A 659 -16.49 -72.16 1.50
C VAL A 659 -15.64 -73.31 0.95
N LYS A 660 -14.54 -73.03 0.26
CA LYS A 660 -13.63 -74.07 -0.25
C LYS A 660 -13.08 -74.95 0.88
N GLU A 661 -12.72 -74.36 2.01
CA GLU A 661 -12.13 -75.06 3.15
C GLU A 661 -13.07 -76.06 3.85
N LEU A 662 -14.38 -76.03 3.61
CA LEU A 662 -15.30 -77.08 4.07
C LEU A 662 -15.07 -78.42 3.36
N PHE A 663 -14.55 -78.42 2.13
CA PHE A 663 -14.52 -79.60 1.25
C PHE A 663 -13.14 -80.24 1.12
N VAL A 664 -13.09 -81.55 0.89
CA VAL A 664 -11.86 -82.31 0.68
C VAL A 664 -11.06 -81.71 -0.49
N SER A 665 -9.74 -81.58 -0.32
CA SER A 665 -8.84 -80.90 -1.26
C SER A 665 -9.21 -79.45 -1.59
N ASN A 666 -9.95 -78.78 -0.70
CA ASN A 666 -10.45 -77.41 -0.83
C ASN A 666 -11.28 -77.16 -2.12
N ASN A 667 -12.05 -78.17 -2.57
CA ASN A 667 -12.83 -78.12 -3.81
C ASN A 667 -14.31 -78.49 -3.55
N PRO A 668 -15.27 -77.55 -3.70
CA PRO A 668 -16.70 -77.79 -3.52
C PRO A 668 -17.35 -78.87 -4.40
N ALA A 669 -16.67 -79.40 -5.41
CA ALA A 669 -17.11 -80.60 -6.12
C ALA A 669 -17.03 -81.87 -5.25
N ASN A 670 -16.05 -81.96 -4.34
CA ASN A 670 -15.82 -83.11 -3.46
C ASN A 670 -16.79 -83.14 -2.27
N ALA A 671 -16.70 -84.17 -1.43
CA ALA A 671 -17.42 -84.23 -0.16
C ALA A 671 -16.82 -83.30 0.91
N ILE A 672 -17.57 -83.01 1.98
CA ILE A 672 -17.09 -82.28 3.15
C ILE A 672 -15.94 -83.01 3.88
N LYS A 673 -15.04 -82.25 4.52
CA LYS A 673 -13.99 -82.84 5.37
C LYS A 673 -14.62 -83.51 6.59
N THR A 674 -13.99 -84.59 7.08
CA THR A 674 -14.45 -85.33 8.26
C THR A 674 -14.56 -84.45 9.53
N THR A 675 -13.77 -83.38 9.59
CA THR A 675 -13.72 -82.37 10.66
C THR A 675 -14.75 -81.24 10.54
N VAL A 676 -15.59 -81.20 9.50
CA VAL A 676 -16.68 -80.21 9.39
C VAL A 676 -17.71 -80.44 10.49
N THR A 677 -18.14 -79.33 11.08
CA THR A 677 -19.18 -79.21 12.11
C THR A 677 -20.12 -78.04 11.76
N GLN A 678 -21.28 -77.96 12.42
CA GLN A 678 -22.24 -76.86 12.19
C GLN A 678 -21.57 -75.49 12.32
N ALA A 679 -20.80 -75.27 13.40
CA ALA A 679 -20.09 -74.02 13.64
C ALA A 679 -19.10 -73.62 12.53
N THR A 680 -18.51 -74.59 11.81
CA THR A 680 -17.66 -74.27 10.65
C THR A 680 -18.46 -73.89 9.41
N ILE A 681 -19.66 -74.45 9.22
CA ILE A 681 -20.58 -74.06 8.15
C ILE A 681 -21.16 -72.67 8.46
N ASP A 682 -21.59 -72.42 9.69
CA ASP A 682 -22.11 -71.12 10.16
C ASP A 682 -21.08 -69.99 9.99
N ALA A 683 -19.80 -70.26 10.28
CA ALA A 683 -18.71 -69.30 10.07
C ALA A 683 -18.48 -68.96 8.59
N ALA A 684 -18.51 -69.96 7.70
CA ALA A 684 -18.44 -69.73 6.26
C ALA A 684 -19.68 -69.01 5.73
N GLN A 685 -20.87 -69.38 6.21
CA GLN A 685 -22.15 -68.72 5.91
C GLN A 685 -22.15 -67.25 6.32
N ALA A 686 -21.53 -66.88 7.45
CA ALA A 686 -21.38 -65.50 7.88
C ALA A 686 -20.51 -64.68 6.90
N LYS A 687 -19.42 -65.25 6.38
CA LYS A 687 -18.58 -64.62 5.34
C LYS A 687 -19.34 -64.48 4.00
N VAL A 688 -20.04 -65.53 3.55
CA VAL A 688 -20.92 -65.47 2.36
C VAL A 688 -22.01 -64.41 2.52
N ASN A 689 -22.51 -64.20 3.75
CA ASN A 689 -23.51 -63.16 4.01
C ASN A 689 -22.98 -61.72 3.86
N ALA A 690 -21.68 -61.48 4.05
CA ALA A 690 -21.07 -60.15 3.90
C ALA A 690 -20.86 -59.71 2.44
N VAL A 691 -20.81 -60.65 1.48
CA VAL A 691 -20.67 -60.36 0.04
C VAL A 691 -21.91 -59.60 -0.48
N LYS A 692 -21.71 -58.54 -1.26
CA LYS A 692 -22.80 -57.74 -1.86
C LYS A 692 -23.14 -58.16 -3.28
N ASP A 693 -22.18 -58.71 -4.02
CA ASP A 693 -22.39 -59.33 -5.33
C ASP A 693 -23.36 -60.52 -5.23
N THR A 694 -24.58 -60.31 -5.73
CA THR A 694 -25.67 -61.29 -5.61
C THR A 694 -25.42 -62.57 -6.40
N ALA A 695 -24.70 -62.50 -7.53
CA ALA A 695 -24.38 -63.67 -8.33
C ALA A 695 -23.31 -64.53 -7.63
N LYS A 696 -22.23 -63.89 -7.16
CA LYS A 696 -21.16 -64.61 -6.42
C LYS A 696 -21.64 -65.12 -5.06
N LYS A 697 -22.51 -64.38 -4.39
CA LYS A 697 -23.18 -64.83 -3.16
C LYS A 697 -24.05 -66.05 -3.40
N ALA A 698 -24.82 -66.09 -4.50
CA ALA A 698 -25.64 -67.25 -4.85
C ALA A 698 -24.80 -68.50 -5.18
N GLU A 699 -23.70 -68.34 -5.92
CA GLU A 699 -22.72 -69.40 -6.19
C GLU A 699 -22.19 -70.02 -4.88
N LEU A 700 -21.71 -69.19 -3.97
CA LEU A 700 -21.16 -69.62 -2.69
C LEU A 700 -22.24 -70.20 -1.75
N GLN A 701 -23.45 -69.64 -1.77
CA GLN A 701 -24.58 -70.18 -1.00
C GLN A 701 -24.98 -71.58 -1.45
N ALA A 702 -24.91 -71.90 -2.75
CA ALA A 702 -25.18 -73.25 -3.23
C ALA A 702 -24.18 -74.28 -2.66
N HIS A 703 -22.92 -73.88 -2.47
CA HIS A 703 -21.91 -74.70 -1.82
C HIS A 703 -22.12 -74.83 -0.30
N ILE A 704 -22.53 -73.76 0.41
CA ILE A 704 -22.96 -73.86 1.82
C ILE A 704 -24.11 -74.86 1.97
N ASN A 705 -25.15 -74.75 1.13
CA ASN A 705 -26.32 -75.63 1.17
C ASN A 705 -25.93 -77.11 0.93
N LYS A 706 -24.97 -77.38 0.02
CA LYS A 706 -24.42 -78.73 -0.18
C LYS A 706 -23.68 -79.22 1.08
N ALA A 707 -22.82 -78.39 1.69
CA ALA A 707 -22.08 -78.77 2.88
C ALA A 707 -23.00 -79.08 4.07
N GLN A 708 -24.10 -78.33 4.20
CA GLN A 708 -25.14 -78.59 5.20
C GLN A 708 -25.80 -79.95 4.96
N ALA A 709 -26.29 -80.22 3.75
CA ALA A 709 -26.97 -81.48 3.43
C ALA A 709 -26.07 -82.72 3.63
N GLU A 710 -24.76 -82.62 3.33
CA GLU A 710 -23.81 -83.70 3.62
C GLU A 710 -23.53 -83.87 5.13
N LEU A 711 -23.53 -82.79 5.92
CA LEU A 711 -23.39 -82.86 7.37
C LEU A 711 -24.64 -83.46 8.03
N ASP A 712 -25.83 -83.05 7.59
CA ASP A 712 -27.12 -83.54 8.06
C ASP A 712 -27.24 -85.04 7.81
N ALA A 713 -26.98 -85.49 6.57
CA ALA A 713 -27.01 -86.91 6.20
C ALA A 713 -25.97 -87.75 6.97
N LYS A 714 -24.77 -87.20 7.24
CA LYS A 714 -23.73 -87.85 8.06
C LYS A 714 -24.17 -87.96 9.54
N THR A 715 -24.88 -86.98 10.07
CA THR A 715 -25.44 -87.00 11.42
C THR A 715 -26.60 -87.99 11.52
N GLU A 716 -27.53 -87.98 10.58
CA GLU A 716 -28.66 -88.93 10.50
C GLU A 716 -28.16 -90.37 10.42
N ALA A 717 -27.19 -90.66 9.54
CA ALA A 717 -26.58 -91.99 9.44
C ALA A 717 -25.91 -92.44 10.75
N ALA A 718 -25.35 -91.53 11.54
CA ALA A 718 -24.74 -91.84 12.83
C ALA A 718 -25.78 -92.08 13.95
N GLU A 719 -26.93 -91.42 13.93
CA GLU A 719 -28.03 -91.72 14.87
C GLU A 719 -28.78 -93.02 14.50
N ILE A 720 -28.97 -93.29 13.20
CA ILE A 720 -29.49 -94.58 12.71
C ILE A 720 -28.55 -95.72 13.13
N ASP A 721 -27.23 -95.55 12.98
CA ASP A 721 -26.27 -96.56 13.43
C ASP A 721 -26.37 -96.83 14.94
N LYS A 722 -26.51 -95.81 15.79
CA LYS A 722 -26.74 -96.03 17.24
C LYS A 722 -28.03 -96.80 17.52
N ALA A 723 -29.11 -96.51 16.80
CA ALA A 723 -30.39 -97.21 16.94
C ALA A 723 -30.27 -98.68 16.51
N HIS A 724 -29.59 -98.95 15.40
CA HIS A 724 -29.26 -100.30 14.97
C HIS A 724 -28.31 -101.00 15.96
N GLN A 725 -27.29 -100.32 16.52
CA GLN A 725 -26.37 -100.91 17.51
C GLN A 725 -27.14 -101.38 18.76
N PHE A 726 -28.09 -100.57 19.25
CA PHE A 726 -28.95 -100.93 20.37
C PHE A 726 -29.83 -102.14 20.05
N LEU A 727 -30.49 -102.15 18.88
CA LEU A 727 -31.36 -103.25 18.46
C LEU A 727 -30.59 -104.54 18.18
N ALA A 728 -29.45 -104.46 17.52
CA ALA A 728 -28.54 -105.58 17.28
C ALA A 728 -28.02 -106.17 18.60
N ASN A 729 -27.59 -105.32 19.55
CA ASN A 729 -27.19 -105.76 20.88
C ASN A 729 -28.34 -106.45 21.63
N TYR A 730 -29.56 -105.89 21.59
CA TYR A 730 -30.73 -106.52 22.19
C TYR A 730 -31.01 -107.90 21.56
N LEU A 731 -31.07 -108.01 20.23
CA LEU A 731 -31.34 -109.28 19.55
C LEU A 731 -30.25 -110.33 19.80
N VAL A 732 -28.97 -109.94 19.78
CA VAL A 732 -27.84 -110.84 20.09
C VAL A 732 -27.95 -111.35 21.53
N ASN A 733 -28.22 -110.48 22.50
CA ASN A 733 -28.40 -110.88 23.89
C ASN A 733 -29.60 -111.83 24.06
N GLN A 734 -30.73 -111.58 23.36
CA GLN A 734 -31.92 -112.45 23.39
C GLN A 734 -31.67 -113.89 22.89
N LEU A 735 -30.54 -114.18 22.23
CA LEU A 735 -30.15 -115.55 21.87
C LEU A 735 -29.65 -116.38 23.06
N TYR A 736 -29.26 -115.73 24.15
CA TYR A 736 -28.64 -116.35 25.33
C TYR A 736 -29.58 -116.39 26.54
N GLN A 737 -29.38 -117.36 27.43
CA GLN A 737 -30.13 -117.42 28.69
C GLN A 737 -29.82 -116.19 29.56
N ASN A 738 -30.84 -115.73 30.27
CA ASN A 738 -30.82 -114.49 31.06
C ASN A 738 -30.37 -113.23 30.29
N ASP A 739 -30.43 -113.27 28.95
CA ASP A 739 -29.93 -112.23 28.04
C ASP A 739 -28.41 -111.97 28.16
N GLU A 740 -27.63 -112.97 28.59
CA GLU A 740 -26.21 -112.85 28.92
C GLU A 740 -25.29 -113.73 28.04
N PRO A 741 -24.64 -113.16 27.00
CA PRO A 741 -23.72 -113.87 26.10
C PRO A 741 -22.50 -114.55 26.74
N LEU A 742 -22.14 -114.17 27.97
CA LEU A 742 -20.96 -114.72 28.67
C LEU A 742 -21.18 -116.14 29.23
N THR A 743 -22.41 -116.63 29.23
CA THR A 743 -22.79 -117.90 29.86
C THR A 743 -22.62 -119.13 28.95
N ASP A 744 -22.38 -118.93 27.64
CA ASP A 744 -22.41 -119.97 26.60
C ASP A 744 -23.71 -120.81 26.57
N ALA A 745 -24.78 -120.37 27.24
CA ALA A 745 -26.07 -121.04 27.28
C ALA A 745 -27.07 -120.31 26.37
N ILE A 746 -27.56 -120.97 25.32
CA ILE A 746 -28.61 -120.41 24.43
C ILE A 746 -30.02 -120.72 24.93
N LYS A 747 -30.99 -119.86 24.61
CA LYS A 747 -32.42 -120.12 24.89
C LYS A 747 -32.97 -121.26 24.03
N ALA A 748 -34.05 -121.91 24.49
CA ALA A 748 -34.80 -122.88 23.68
C ALA A 748 -35.30 -122.25 22.36
N THR A 749 -35.82 -121.02 22.44
CA THR A 749 -36.29 -120.22 21.30
C THR A 749 -35.19 -119.81 20.32
N THR A 750 -33.92 -119.90 20.70
CA THR A 750 -32.78 -119.64 19.80
C THR A 750 -32.75 -120.70 18.71
N ASN A 751 -32.98 -120.25 17.48
CA ASN A 751 -33.05 -121.06 16.27
C ASN A 751 -32.42 -120.29 15.10
N ARG A 752 -32.42 -120.89 13.90
CA ARG A 752 -31.78 -120.30 12.71
C ARG A 752 -32.37 -118.93 12.34
N ALA A 753 -33.69 -118.77 12.39
CA ALA A 753 -34.36 -117.51 12.07
C ALA A 753 -34.04 -116.39 13.08
N ALA A 754 -33.91 -116.71 14.37
CA ALA A 754 -33.48 -115.74 15.39
C ALA A 754 -32.05 -115.24 15.14
N ILE A 755 -31.15 -116.14 14.73
CA ILE A 755 -29.75 -115.81 14.40
C ILE A 755 -29.66 -114.99 13.11
N ASP A 756 -30.42 -115.33 12.08
CA ASP A 756 -30.42 -114.59 10.82
C ASP A 756 -31.10 -113.21 10.95
N ALA A 757 -32.10 -113.07 11.83
CA ALA A 757 -32.69 -111.77 12.19
C ALA A 757 -31.69 -110.85 12.94
N ALA A 758 -30.87 -111.41 13.84
CA ALA A 758 -29.79 -110.67 14.48
C ALA A 758 -28.68 -110.29 13.48
N GLN A 759 -28.30 -111.20 12.56
CA GLN A 759 -27.32 -110.94 11.51
C GLN A 759 -27.72 -109.72 10.66
N ALA A 760 -28.98 -109.65 10.23
CA ALA A 760 -29.49 -108.55 9.40
C ALA A 760 -29.35 -107.17 10.08
N GLN A 761 -29.46 -107.08 11.41
CA GLN A 761 -29.25 -105.84 12.15
C GLN A 761 -27.76 -105.49 12.27
N ILE A 762 -26.89 -106.48 12.49
CA ILE A 762 -25.43 -106.28 12.54
C ILE A 762 -24.90 -105.85 11.16
N ASP A 763 -25.37 -106.47 10.08
CA ASP A 763 -24.97 -106.15 8.71
C ASP A 763 -25.28 -104.68 8.38
N GLY A 764 -26.41 -104.16 8.87
CA GLY A 764 -26.82 -102.76 8.76
C GLY A 764 -26.09 -101.74 9.64
N LEU A 765 -25.07 -102.16 10.41
CA LEU A 765 -24.21 -101.25 11.20
C LEU A 765 -23.09 -100.63 10.38
N LEU A 766 -22.67 -99.42 10.74
CA LEU A 766 -21.42 -98.82 10.29
C LEU A 766 -20.20 -99.59 10.86
N PRO A 767 -19.05 -99.59 10.15
CA PRO A 767 -17.83 -100.23 10.65
C PRO A 767 -17.38 -99.64 11.99
N SER A 768 -17.51 -100.42 13.05
CA SER A 768 -17.27 -100.01 14.44
C SER A 768 -16.80 -101.20 15.28
N ALA A 769 -16.17 -100.92 16.43
CA ALA A 769 -15.81 -101.97 17.39
C ALA A 769 -17.06 -102.71 17.93
N VAL A 770 -18.20 -102.02 18.02
CA VAL A 770 -19.50 -102.60 18.42
C VAL A 770 -20.00 -103.59 17.37
N LYS A 771 -19.92 -103.27 16.07
CA LYS A 771 -20.25 -104.22 15.00
C LYS A 771 -19.43 -105.51 15.11
N THR A 772 -18.13 -105.39 15.35
CA THR A 772 -17.22 -106.55 15.51
C THR A 772 -17.55 -107.38 16.76
N ASP A 773 -17.78 -106.75 17.91
CA ASP A 773 -18.14 -107.43 19.16
C ASP A 773 -19.49 -108.17 19.05
N LEU A 774 -20.50 -107.53 18.48
CA LEU A 774 -21.80 -108.15 18.24
C LEU A 774 -21.73 -109.31 17.23
N GLN A 775 -20.92 -109.18 16.17
CA GLN A 775 -20.70 -110.27 15.22
C GLN A 775 -20.08 -111.50 15.90
N ASN A 776 -19.02 -111.29 16.71
CA ASN A 776 -18.37 -112.37 17.45
C ASN A 776 -19.35 -113.11 18.37
N LYS A 777 -20.21 -112.38 19.09
CA LYS A 777 -21.26 -112.95 19.95
C LYS A 777 -22.33 -113.70 19.17
N LEU A 778 -22.71 -113.22 17.99
CA LEU A 778 -23.67 -113.89 17.11
C LEU A 778 -23.11 -115.19 16.54
N ASP A 779 -21.85 -115.20 16.10
CA ASP A 779 -21.18 -116.40 15.61
C ASP A 779 -20.97 -117.45 16.72
N ARG A 780 -20.72 -117.02 17.97
CA ARG A 780 -20.73 -117.94 19.12
C ARG A 780 -22.12 -118.54 19.38
N ALA A 781 -23.20 -117.76 19.30
CA ALA A 781 -24.56 -118.29 19.41
C ALA A 781 -24.90 -119.28 18.27
N ARG A 782 -24.36 -119.04 17.07
CA ARG A 782 -24.47 -119.90 15.88
C ARG A 782 -23.73 -121.23 16.06
N GLU A 783 -22.55 -121.21 16.66
CA GLU A 783 -21.80 -122.41 17.06
C GLU A 783 -22.58 -123.23 18.11
N LEU A 784 -23.05 -122.58 19.18
CA LEU A 784 -23.81 -123.23 20.26
C LEU A 784 -25.12 -123.85 19.77
N LEU A 785 -25.81 -123.24 18.80
CA LEU A 785 -27.01 -123.80 18.18
C LEU A 785 -26.68 -125.06 17.36
N ASN A 786 -25.57 -125.06 16.62
CA ASN A 786 -25.11 -126.24 15.88
C ASN A 786 -24.77 -127.40 16.84
N ILE A 787 -24.11 -127.10 17.96
CA ILE A 787 -23.80 -128.07 19.03
C ILE A 787 -25.10 -128.66 19.61
N ARG A 788 -26.06 -127.81 20.01
CA ARG A 788 -27.35 -128.28 20.56
C ARG A 788 -28.09 -129.18 19.57
N THR A 789 -28.19 -128.76 18.32
CA THR A 789 -28.85 -129.52 17.24
C THR A 789 -28.18 -130.89 17.03
N ALA A 790 -26.84 -130.96 17.07
CA ALA A 790 -26.11 -132.21 16.95
C ALA A 790 -26.31 -133.16 18.15
N VAL A 791 -26.43 -132.62 19.35
CA VAL A 791 -26.76 -133.38 20.58
C VAL A 791 -28.19 -133.88 20.52
N GLU A 792 -29.17 -133.02 20.22
CA GLU A 792 -30.60 -133.39 20.13
C GLU A 792 -30.83 -134.46 19.04
N ALA A 793 -30.15 -134.38 17.89
CA ALA A 793 -30.13 -135.44 16.88
C ALA A 793 -29.44 -136.75 17.36
N GLY A 794 -28.46 -136.66 18.25
CA GLY A 794 -27.85 -137.82 18.92
C GLY A 794 -28.80 -138.51 19.90
N ILE A 795 -29.56 -137.73 20.67
CA ILE A 795 -30.59 -138.21 21.59
C ILE A 795 -31.73 -138.86 20.80
N GLN A 796 -32.20 -138.23 19.71
CA GLN A 796 -33.20 -138.81 18.83
C GLN A 796 -32.75 -140.17 18.26
N ARG A 797 -31.49 -140.32 17.81
CA ARG A 797 -30.96 -141.63 17.39
C ARG A 797 -31.00 -142.67 18.52
N ALA A 798 -30.63 -142.29 19.74
CA ALA A 798 -30.63 -143.22 20.89
C ALA A 798 -32.04 -143.69 21.27
N VAL A 799 -33.01 -142.77 21.35
CA VAL A 799 -34.43 -143.09 21.61
C VAL A 799 -35.00 -143.97 20.51
N LYS A 800 -34.78 -143.61 19.24
CA LYS A 800 -35.26 -144.37 18.09
C LYS A 800 -34.67 -145.78 18.06
N ALA A 801 -33.42 -145.98 18.49
CA ALA A 801 -32.73 -147.27 18.51
C ALA A 801 -33.29 -148.32 19.49
N LEU A 802 -34.21 -147.96 20.41
CA LEU A 802 -34.94 -148.93 21.23
C LEU A 802 -35.87 -149.83 20.38
N PHE A 803 -36.40 -149.28 19.29
CA PHE A 803 -37.35 -149.96 18.41
C PHE A 803 -36.66 -150.71 17.27
N GLU A 804 -37.33 -151.72 16.70
CA GLU A 804 -36.86 -152.46 15.53
C GLU A 804 -36.60 -151.52 14.34
N ASP A 805 -35.56 -151.81 13.55
CA ASP A 805 -34.98 -150.94 12.51
C ASP A 805 -34.64 -149.50 12.95
N SER A 806 -34.66 -149.23 14.26
CA SER A 806 -34.58 -147.89 14.84
C SER A 806 -35.74 -146.97 14.41
N ASN A 807 -36.95 -147.51 14.30
CA ASN A 807 -38.16 -146.80 13.91
C ASN A 807 -39.26 -146.89 15.00
N PRO A 808 -39.63 -145.81 15.68
CA PRO A 808 -40.68 -145.83 16.72
C PRO A 808 -42.08 -146.26 16.27
N ALA A 809 -42.34 -146.39 14.97
CA ALA A 809 -43.57 -147.03 14.49
C ALA A 809 -43.57 -148.56 14.73
N ASN A 810 -42.40 -149.19 14.72
CA ASN A 810 -42.22 -150.64 14.90
C ASN A 810 -42.32 -151.04 16.39
N ALA A 811 -42.17 -152.33 16.70
CA ALA A 811 -42.15 -152.84 18.06
C ALA A 811 -40.82 -152.54 18.78
N LEU A 812 -40.84 -152.60 20.12
CA LEU A 812 -39.65 -152.62 20.97
C LEU A 812 -38.79 -153.86 20.69
N LYS A 813 -37.47 -153.69 20.54
CA LYS A 813 -36.54 -154.81 20.36
C LYS A 813 -36.54 -155.73 21.58
N GLU A 814 -36.53 -157.05 21.36
CA GLU A 814 -36.53 -158.04 22.44
C GLU A 814 -35.40 -157.90 23.47
N THR A 815 -34.26 -157.34 23.04
CA THR A 815 -33.05 -157.16 23.85
C THR A 815 -33.04 -155.89 24.71
N VAL A 816 -34.04 -155.01 24.60
CA VAL A 816 -34.12 -153.78 25.41
C VAL A 816 -34.42 -154.14 26.86
N THR A 817 -33.64 -153.56 27.78
CA THR A 817 -33.88 -153.64 29.21
C THR A 817 -34.50 -152.34 29.74
N GLN A 818 -35.11 -152.40 30.93
CA GLN A 818 -35.56 -151.20 31.64
C GLN A 818 -34.46 -150.12 31.74
N ALA A 819 -33.20 -150.53 31.95
CA ALA A 819 -32.07 -149.60 32.06
C ALA A 819 -31.76 -148.86 30.75
N ASP A 820 -32.06 -149.44 29.59
CA ASP A 820 -31.91 -148.78 28.29
C ASP A 820 -33.01 -147.73 28.07
N ILE A 821 -34.23 -148.02 28.52
CA ILE A 821 -35.37 -147.09 28.52
C ILE A 821 -35.09 -145.94 29.49
N ASP A 822 -34.64 -146.23 30.71
CA ASP A 822 -34.23 -145.23 31.71
C ASP A 822 -33.08 -144.35 31.19
N ALA A 823 -32.10 -144.94 30.49
CA ALA A 823 -30.98 -144.21 29.90
C ALA A 823 -31.36 -143.38 28.66
N ALA A 824 -32.44 -143.76 27.94
CA ALA A 824 -33.04 -142.93 26.91
C ALA A 824 -33.85 -141.79 27.54
N GLN A 825 -34.67 -142.09 28.56
CA GLN A 825 -35.46 -141.13 29.33
C GLN A 825 -34.59 -140.02 29.95
N ALA A 826 -33.48 -140.39 30.59
CA ALA A 826 -32.52 -139.45 31.16
C ALA A 826 -31.95 -138.47 30.10
N LYS A 827 -31.79 -138.92 28.85
CA LYS A 827 -31.34 -138.08 27.73
C LYS A 827 -32.48 -137.23 27.16
N VAL A 828 -33.72 -137.74 27.09
CA VAL A 828 -34.90 -136.93 26.72
C VAL A 828 -35.10 -135.79 27.73
N TYR A 829 -34.84 -136.03 29.03
CA TYR A 829 -34.90 -134.96 30.03
C TYR A 829 -33.87 -133.83 29.83
N THR A 830 -32.75 -134.05 29.13
CA THR A 830 -31.79 -132.97 28.81
C THR A 830 -32.06 -132.25 27.49
N VAL A 831 -33.02 -132.70 26.67
CA VAL A 831 -33.50 -131.96 25.48
C VAL A 831 -34.10 -130.62 25.91
N ILE A 832 -33.72 -129.54 25.22
CA ILE A 832 -34.09 -128.17 25.58
C ILE A 832 -35.26 -127.67 24.73
N ASP A 833 -35.32 -128.06 23.44
CA ASP A 833 -36.48 -127.74 22.60
C ASP A 833 -37.75 -128.50 23.06
N PRO A 834 -38.84 -127.81 23.46
CA PRO A 834 -40.03 -128.49 24.01
C PRO A 834 -40.75 -129.41 23.04
N ALA A 835 -40.74 -129.11 21.73
CA ALA A 835 -41.43 -129.91 20.73
C ALA A 835 -40.67 -131.22 20.45
N THR A 836 -39.37 -131.14 20.23
CA THR A 836 -38.46 -132.28 20.12
C THR A 836 -38.49 -133.12 21.39
N LYS A 837 -38.51 -132.48 22.57
CA LYS A 837 -38.65 -133.18 23.85
C LYS A 837 -39.96 -133.97 23.93
N ALA A 838 -41.08 -133.39 23.54
CA ALA A 838 -42.38 -134.06 23.53
C ALA A 838 -42.46 -135.22 22.52
N GLU A 839 -41.90 -135.05 21.30
CA GLU A 839 -41.80 -136.13 20.29
C GLU A 839 -41.02 -137.33 20.88
N LEU A 840 -39.85 -137.05 21.45
CA LEU A 840 -38.98 -138.09 22.00
C LEU A 840 -39.53 -138.69 23.29
N GLN A 841 -40.23 -137.92 24.11
CA GLN A 841 -40.92 -138.42 25.30
C GLN A 841 -42.00 -139.43 24.91
N ALA A 842 -42.84 -139.11 23.92
CA ALA A 842 -43.88 -140.03 23.45
C ALA A 842 -43.30 -141.38 22.92
N TYR A 843 -42.09 -141.36 22.33
CA TYR A 843 -41.41 -142.60 21.95
C TYR A 843 -40.87 -143.38 23.15
N VAL A 844 -40.37 -142.72 24.20
CA VAL A 844 -39.93 -143.41 25.43
C VAL A 844 -41.13 -143.94 26.23
N ASP A 845 -42.23 -143.18 26.30
CA ASP A 845 -43.49 -143.62 26.92
C ASP A 845 -44.05 -144.87 26.22
N LYS A 846 -44.01 -144.90 24.87
CA LYS A 846 -44.35 -146.10 24.09
C LYS A 846 -43.43 -147.27 24.43
N ALA A 847 -42.11 -147.04 24.50
CA ALA A 847 -41.14 -148.09 24.82
C ALA A 847 -41.40 -148.69 26.22
N GLN A 848 -41.72 -147.86 27.21
CA GLN A 848 -42.09 -148.32 28.55
C GLN A 848 -43.38 -149.16 28.53
N ALA A 849 -44.42 -148.70 27.83
CA ALA A 849 -45.69 -149.41 27.76
C ALA A 849 -45.57 -150.79 27.09
N GLU A 850 -44.78 -150.92 26.02
CA GLU A 850 -44.50 -152.22 25.39
C GLU A 850 -43.63 -153.12 26.27
N PHE A 851 -42.68 -152.56 27.03
CA PHE A 851 -41.84 -153.31 27.97
C PHE A 851 -42.63 -153.89 29.16
N ASP A 852 -43.49 -153.08 29.79
CA ASP A 852 -44.33 -153.57 30.89
C ASP A 852 -45.39 -154.57 30.41
N ALA A 853 -45.95 -154.41 29.21
CA ALA A 853 -46.85 -155.41 28.61
C ALA A 853 -46.14 -156.76 28.33
N LYS A 854 -44.89 -156.73 27.84
CA LYS A 854 -44.05 -157.95 27.70
C LYS A 854 -43.84 -158.62 29.06
N LYS A 855 -43.51 -157.84 30.09
CA LYS A 855 -43.25 -158.31 31.45
C LYS A 855 -44.49 -158.89 32.15
N GLU A 856 -45.67 -158.32 31.93
CA GLU A 856 -46.95 -158.88 32.40
C GLU A 856 -47.29 -160.19 31.66
N THR A 857 -46.96 -160.28 30.36
CA THR A 857 -47.10 -161.51 29.57
C THR A 857 -46.15 -162.60 30.10
N GLU A 858 -44.88 -162.29 30.36
CA GLU A 858 -43.93 -163.23 30.97
C GLU A 858 -44.33 -163.67 32.39
N ALA A 859 -44.92 -162.77 33.19
CA ALA A 859 -45.44 -163.11 34.52
C ALA A 859 -46.66 -164.03 34.42
N THR A 860 -47.52 -163.82 33.42
CA THR A 860 -48.68 -164.67 33.14
C THR A 860 -48.26 -166.06 32.68
N ASP A 861 -47.30 -166.16 31.75
CA ASP A 861 -46.75 -167.44 31.28
C ASP A 861 -46.06 -168.22 32.40
N LYS A 862 -45.21 -167.57 33.22
CA LYS A 862 -44.63 -168.19 34.43
C LYS A 862 -45.71 -168.64 35.43
N GLY A 863 -46.81 -167.90 35.54
CA GLY A 863 -47.99 -168.29 36.32
C GLY A 863 -48.68 -169.53 35.78
N GLN A 864 -48.88 -169.62 34.46
CA GLN A 864 -49.46 -170.79 33.79
C GLN A 864 -48.55 -172.02 33.91
N GLN A 865 -47.24 -171.86 33.73
CA GLN A 865 -46.26 -172.94 33.93
C GLN A 865 -46.24 -173.46 35.38
N ALA A 866 -46.37 -172.56 36.37
CA ALA A 866 -46.48 -172.96 37.77
C ALA A 866 -47.79 -173.69 38.09
N ILE A 867 -48.92 -173.29 37.47
CA ILE A 867 -50.21 -173.98 37.59
C ILE A 867 -50.16 -175.36 36.93
N ALA A 868 -49.64 -175.47 35.71
CA ALA A 868 -49.45 -176.75 35.01
C ALA A 868 -48.55 -177.70 35.83
N GLY A 869 -47.41 -177.21 36.34
CA GLY A 869 -46.54 -177.98 37.23
C GLY A 869 -47.26 -178.48 38.50
N PHE A 870 -48.12 -177.65 39.11
CA PHE A 870 -48.92 -178.05 40.27
C PHE A 870 -50.00 -179.11 39.92
N LEU A 871 -50.68 -178.96 38.79
CA LEU A 871 -51.72 -179.90 38.32
C LEU A 871 -51.11 -181.27 37.98
N VAL A 872 -50.05 -181.30 37.17
CA VAL A 872 -49.29 -182.51 36.84
C VAL A 872 -48.79 -183.21 38.11
N ASN A 873 -48.26 -182.46 39.09
CA ASN A 873 -47.80 -183.02 40.35
C ASN A 873 -48.91 -183.78 41.12
N GLN A 874 -50.16 -183.30 41.08
CA GLN A 874 -51.27 -183.91 41.85
C GLN A 874 -51.78 -185.24 41.30
N LEU A 875 -51.43 -185.61 40.07
CA LEU A 875 -51.79 -186.91 39.45
C LEU A 875 -51.13 -188.11 40.17
N TYR A 876 -49.99 -187.87 40.80
CA TYR A 876 -49.12 -188.87 41.42
C TYR A 876 -49.34 -189.01 42.93
N GLN A 877 -48.90 -190.13 43.50
CA GLN A 877 -48.90 -190.32 44.96
C GLN A 877 -48.05 -189.25 45.65
N ASP A 878 -48.50 -188.87 46.84
CA ASP A 878 -47.94 -187.79 47.67
C ASP A 878 -47.71 -186.44 46.95
N ASN A 879 -48.41 -186.21 45.83
CA ASN A 879 -48.25 -185.05 44.92
C ASN A 879 -46.82 -184.90 44.35
N ASN A 880 -46.11 -186.01 44.09
CA ASN A 880 -44.74 -185.98 43.59
C ASN A 880 -44.55 -186.93 42.39
N PRO A 881 -44.34 -186.41 41.16
CA PRO A 881 -44.10 -187.24 39.97
C PRO A 881 -42.94 -188.21 40.09
N ALA A 882 -41.90 -187.88 40.86
CA ALA A 882 -40.70 -188.71 41.03
C ALA A 882 -40.94 -190.01 41.83
N THR A 883 -42.19 -190.32 42.21
CA THR A 883 -42.57 -191.60 42.84
C THR A 883 -43.10 -192.64 41.85
N ASP A 884 -43.39 -192.26 40.60
CA ASP A 884 -44.01 -193.06 39.50
C ASP A 884 -45.35 -193.76 39.80
N ALA A 885 -45.74 -193.89 41.07
CA ALA A 885 -47.03 -194.42 41.50
C ALA A 885 -48.11 -193.36 41.28
N ILE A 886 -49.01 -193.60 40.31
CA ILE A 886 -50.21 -192.79 40.11
C ILE A 886 -51.19 -193.04 41.27
N LYS A 887 -51.94 -192.02 41.72
CA LYS A 887 -52.97 -192.23 42.75
C LYS A 887 -54.08 -193.13 42.25
N ALA A 888 -54.58 -194.01 43.11
CA ALA A 888 -55.74 -194.87 42.81
C ALA A 888 -57.06 -194.11 42.57
N THR A 889 -57.09 -192.81 42.87
CA THR A 889 -58.20 -191.89 42.58
C THR A 889 -58.01 -191.06 41.31
N THR A 890 -56.86 -191.16 40.63
CA THR A 890 -56.61 -190.45 39.37
C THR A 890 -57.41 -191.11 38.25
N THR A 891 -58.19 -190.29 37.55
CA THR A 891 -59.04 -190.69 36.42
C THR A 891 -58.59 -190.00 35.13
N GLN A 892 -59.06 -190.46 33.97
CA GLN A 892 -58.75 -189.80 32.70
C GLN A 892 -59.16 -188.32 32.70
N ALA A 893 -60.35 -188.00 33.23
CA ALA A 893 -60.82 -186.61 33.32
C ALA A 893 -59.92 -185.69 34.17
N THR A 894 -59.26 -186.23 35.20
CA THR A 894 -58.25 -185.47 35.98
C THR A 894 -56.91 -185.34 35.27
N ILE A 895 -56.57 -186.25 34.35
CA ILE A 895 -55.38 -186.15 33.50
C ILE A 895 -55.62 -185.13 32.37
N ASP A 896 -56.78 -185.17 31.72
CA ASP A 896 -57.17 -184.26 30.63
C ASP A 896 -57.35 -182.78 31.09
N THR A 897 -57.27 -182.53 32.40
CA THR A 897 -57.39 -181.21 33.04
C THR A 897 -56.03 -180.65 33.52
N ALA A 898 -54.94 -181.43 33.40
CA ALA A 898 -53.63 -181.16 34.00
C ALA A 898 -52.52 -180.92 32.96
#